data_AF-A0A925K5A4-F1
#
_entry.id   AF-A0A925K5A4-F1
#
_cell.length_a   1.000
_cell.length_b   1.000
_cell.length_c   1.000
_cell.angle_alpha   90.00
_cell.angle_beta   90.00
_cell.angle_gamma   90.00
#
_symmetry.space_group_name_H-M   'P 1'
#
loop_
_entity.id
_entity.type
_entity.pdbx_description
1 polymer ?
#
loop_
_entity_poly.entity_id
_entity_poly.type
_entity_poly.pdbx_seq_one_letter_code
_entity_poly.pdbx_strand_id
1 'polypeptide(L)'
;MRKILCTYKVCFLTVILSCCYLVSKGQPTGDYFYQYYNTSQGLPSPEITCLIKDSDGFLWLGTATGVSMYDGYNFTNYFHTKENEPIGYVNCIRAGTGKKLWIGSSAGLFYFNGSAIIKLSKANSLPQGINDILLQRDGSMWLATENGPAHIARKEVNTTGTQKWDMSRFIIPQGENDIKNVLLISSAPDGSIFFSREHHLYRHWQNRTELLHTTKGERDNITSLFPVNHSRIFFDGASSELTLYDSGKVTISGFNNFFKPGQFSHLPGSWYIGTRGAFFLHPQTGTVSRHISFSDQYFSWAKQLLEDDNFFWIASYNGLIKLKPVVFSSYAVQKINNDNDYFSFAELKNGKLLLGANHGNVYEKKGDHFRLYKQAVVPSAEIKNIYEDKNGGIWLASGYQGLVLTRNGKTERFTVKDGLHDNSLYSFLETRDNKLFVVGDAGISEIVVDSNNSIAFRKFIFPPNSSRFAKFFSAIEGPDGTIWMGGEEGIVTLKDNKLKKISISDGQLNINFLIKDKEDKIWIATAGNGIMQASFDGGNGLQILKKFTENDGLHSSHYLTLLADKDNNIWAGSSNGVTVIGQTKQFTSRIINFNESDGFIKAGYNYIQLKQAANGMIWAATTFGITAFDPEKINYSSAPPLVYITGVRQIERNNPVIEKPSHPYPPGYEFEASDNSFHFNFTAADYASQDIKYYYRLDGLDTAWTSAGNQRDIGFENLSPGKYTFRVKALNNKGAWSKQDAVFSFSIIPPFWKRWWFAALLSVALAAIAVFFTRKRIEFVKKKEEQKTALQKIRAANYREQLEIEQIINHFASSMNSFSNIDEILWDVSKNCISRLKFEDCVIYLLDEKRNVLIQKAAWGPKTTNQNKILNPIEIVPGNGIVGSIALTGKGEIINDTSTDNRYIVDDMRRSSEIAVPIMQENKVIGVIDSEHSEKDFYTERHKQILGTIASLCAGKIKTIKAEQQAREREIEVLKLSKDVATSQLTALRMQMNPHFIFNALNSVQHYIMQGNVIEANRYLSKFSRLQREILHCSSQAFISLEKEIAILNSYLELEQYRFGDSFIYQVNMTEDIEPVEIEIPPMMLQPFIENAIWHGLMPRITNRNLSVHFDLHTDDILLATIRDNGIGRAASAKLRRSNGVANPDHESKGMSMIMERLRLLRHQYDKPFEATISDITDVNGTVQGTQVSLKIFIGNKKRDGLKSTDH
;
A
#
# COMPACT_ATOMS: atom_id res chain seq x y z
N MET A 1 -25.21 36.97 -38.41
CA MET A 1 -24.25 36.53 -37.37
C MET A 1 -24.78 35.45 -36.42
N ARG A 2 -26.03 35.48 -35.93
CA ARG A 2 -26.55 34.42 -35.03
C ARG A 2 -26.81 33.03 -35.66
N LYS A 3 -27.02 32.93 -36.99
CA LYS A 3 -27.16 31.64 -37.68
C LYS A 3 -25.83 30.91 -37.94
N ILE A 4 -24.69 31.62 -37.96
CA ILE A 4 -23.37 31.01 -38.22
C ILE A 4 -22.78 30.41 -36.92
N LEU A 5 -23.07 30.98 -35.75
CA LEU A 5 -22.64 30.40 -34.46
C LEU A 5 -23.37 29.11 -34.07
N CYS A 6 -24.59 28.88 -34.58
CA CYS A 6 -25.38 27.69 -34.23
C CYS A 6 -24.91 26.45 -35.00
N THR A 7 -24.49 26.61 -36.27
CA THR A 7 -23.98 25.51 -37.10
C THR A 7 -22.60 25.01 -36.63
N TYR A 8 -21.75 25.92 -36.11
CA TYR A 8 -20.49 25.53 -35.49
C TYR A 8 -20.67 24.83 -34.14
N LYS A 9 -21.63 25.23 -33.29
CA LYS A 9 -21.90 24.53 -32.03
C LYS A 9 -22.49 23.13 -32.21
N VAL A 10 -23.31 22.91 -33.24
CA VAL A 10 -23.88 21.58 -33.52
C VAL A 10 -22.84 20.64 -34.16
N CYS A 11 -21.92 21.15 -35.00
CA CYS A 11 -20.79 20.35 -35.52
C CYS A 11 -19.70 20.09 -34.47
N PHE A 12 -19.44 21.03 -33.55
CA PHE A 12 -18.47 20.82 -32.47
C PHE A 12 -19.00 19.84 -31.41
N LEU A 13 -20.31 19.83 -31.14
CA LEU A 13 -20.92 18.83 -30.25
C LEU A 13 -20.96 17.43 -30.87
N THR A 14 -21.21 17.27 -32.19
CA THR A 14 -21.17 15.95 -32.82
C THR A 14 -19.75 15.40 -32.97
N VAL A 15 -18.72 16.24 -33.10
CA VAL A 15 -17.30 15.81 -33.09
C VAL A 15 -16.83 15.46 -31.68
N ILE A 16 -17.30 16.15 -30.64
CA ILE A 16 -16.98 15.82 -29.24
C ILE A 16 -17.76 14.58 -28.75
N LEU A 17 -19.01 14.39 -29.17
CA LEU A 17 -19.79 13.18 -28.84
C LEU A 17 -19.33 11.93 -29.60
N SER A 18 -18.65 12.06 -30.74
CA SER A 18 -18.00 10.93 -31.42
C SER A 18 -16.60 10.63 -30.87
N CYS A 19 -15.89 11.62 -30.31
CA CYS A 19 -14.62 11.38 -29.60
C CYS A 19 -14.79 10.77 -28.20
N CYS A 20 -15.96 10.90 -27.56
CA CYS A 20 -16.21 10.33 -26.23
C CYS A 20 -16.87 8.94 -26.22
N TYR A 21 -17.20 8.36 -27.39
CA TYR A 21 -17.81 7.03 -27.51
C TYR A 21 -16.90 5.95 -28.14
N LEU A 22 -15.65 6.29 -28.47
CA LEU A 22 -14.66 5.35 -29.00
C LEU A 22 -13.51 5.16 -28.01
N VAL A 23 -13.81 4.48 -26.91
CA VAL A 23 -12.80 3.62 -26.28
C VAL A 23 -12.59 2.47 -27.27
N SER A 24 -11.63 2.62 -28.19
CA SER A 24 -11.35 1.58 -29.18
C SER A 24 -10.69 0.38 -28.47
N LYS A 25 -11.53 -0.60 -28.15
CA LYS A 25 -11.10 -1.99 -28.01
C LYS A 25 -10.54 -2.40 -29.37
N GLY A 26 -9.36 -3.03 -29.40
CA GLY A 26 -8.72 -3.50 -30.62
C GLY A 26 -9.71 -4.34 -31.44
N GLN A 27 -10.10 -3.84 -32.60
CA GLN A 27 -10.83 -4.64 -33.58
C GLN A 27 -9.80 -5.27 -34.53
N PRO A 28 -9.81 -6.59 -34.73
CA PRO A 28 -8.93 -7.22 -35.71
C PRO A 28 -9.29 -6.74 -37.11
N THR A 29 -8.31 -6.20 -37.83
CA THR A 29 -8.43 -5.79 -39.23
C THR A 29 -7.51 -6.66 -40.08
N GLY A 30 -7.93 -7.90 -40.34
CA GLY A 30 -7.12 -8.89 -41.04
C GLY A 30 -6.14 -9.62 -40.13
N ASP A 31 -4.89 -9.81 -40.56
CA ASP A 31 -3.87 -10.64 -39.91
C ASP A 31 -3.24 -10.02 -38.64
N TYR A 32 -3.60 -8.78 -38.27
CA TYR A 32 -3.03 -8.04 -37.14
C TYR A 32 -4.09 -7.38 -36.25
N PHE A 33 -3.83 -7.34 -34.94
CA PHE A 33 -4.56 -6.52 -33.98
C PHE A 33 -3.71 -5.31 -33.58
N TYR A 34 -4.36 -4.18 -33.31
CA TYR A 34 -3.68 -2.95 -32.92
C TYR A 34 -4.04 -2.50 -31.50
N GLN A 35 -3.04 -1.94 -30.82
CA GLN A 35 -3.21 -1.24 -29.55
C GLN A 35 -2.78 0.22 -29.70
N TYR A 36 -3.58 1.11 -29.15
CA TYR A 36 -3.42 2.55 -29.32
C TYR A 36 -2.94 3.22 -28.04
N TYR A 37 -1.99 4.13 -28.19
CA TYR A 37 -1.46 4.97 -27.12
C TYR A 37 -1.60 6.45 -27.52
N ASN A 38 -2.29 7.23 -26.69
CA ASN A 38 -2.55 8.66 -26.91
C ASN A 38 -2.34 9.49 -25.62
N THR A 39 -2.77 10.76 -25.66
CA THR A 39 -2.59 11.69 -24.53
C THR A 39 -3.28 11.26 -23.25
N SER A 40 -4.40 10.52 -23.32
CA SER A 40 -5.06 9.93 -22.14
C SER A 40 -4.22 8.87 -21.44
N GLN A 41 -3.24 8.28 -22.15
CA GLN A 41 -2.30 7.28 -21.63
C GLN A 41 -0.94 7.88 -21.28
N GLY A 42 -0.78 9.20 -21.34
CA GLY A 42 0.42 9.92 -20.89
C GLY A 42 1.32 10.49 -21.98
N LEU A 43 1.01 10.29 -23.27
CA LEU A 43 1.73 10.96 -24.35
C LEU A 43 1.55 12.49 -24.25
N PRO A 44 2.59 13.28 -24.55
CA PRO A 44 2.54 14.74 -24.38
C PRO A 44 1.80 15.45 -25.53
N SER A 45 1.73 14.81 -26.69
CA SER A 45 1.01 15.27 -27.87
C SER A 45 0.60 14.04 -28.70
N PRO A 46 -0.56 14.06 -29.39
CA PRO A 46 -0.95 12.98 -30.28
C PRO A 46 -0.05 12.89 -31.52
N GLU A 47 0.54 14.01 -31.95
CA GLU A 47 1.39 14.03 -33.13
C GLU A 47 2.79 13.51 -32.82
N ILE A 48 3.10 12.32 -33.35
CA ILE A 48 4.41 11.66 -33.23
C ILE A 48 5.14 11.77 -34.56
N THR A 49 6.28 12.45 -34.54
CA THR A 49 7.05 12.81 -35.74
C THR A 49 8.13 11.79 -36.06
N CYS A 50 8.69 11.15 -35.04
CA CYS A 50 9.72 10.12 -35.17
C CYS A 50 9.72 9.16 -33.98
N LEU A 51 10.24 7.96 -34.21
CA LEU A 51 10.26 6.85 -33.26
C LEU A 51 11.57 6.07 -33.39
N ILE A 52 12.23 5.79 -32.26
CA ILE A 52 13.38 4.88 -32.19
C ILE A 52 13.33 4.02 -30.93
N LYS A 53 14.05 2.89 -30.92
CA LYS A 53 14.34 2.10 -29.72
C LYS A 53 15.81 2.30 -29.35
N ASP A 54 16.10 2.62 -28.09
CA ASP A 54 17.47 2.77 -27.61
C ASP A 54 18.13 1.42 -27.27
N SER A 55 19.39 1.46 -26.84
CA SER A 55 20.14 0.24 -26.46
C SER A 55 19.65 -0.43 -25.17
N ASP A 56 18.90 0.28 -24.32
CA ASP A 56 18.24 -0.27 -23.13
C ASP A 56 16.86 -0.84 -23.45
N GLY A 57 16.45 -0.76 -24.72
CA GLY A 57 15.16 -1.23 -25.17
C GLY A 57 14.02 -0.27 -24.89
N PHE A 58 14.26 0.98 -24.45
CA PHE A 58 13.21 1.98 -24.31
C PHE A 58 12.85 2.62 -25.65
N LEU A 59 11.57 2.95 -25.82
CA LEU A 59 11.09 3.68 -26.99
C LEU A 59 11.19 5.18 -26.76
N TRP A 60 11.77 5.88 -27.73
CA TRP A 60 11.90 7.33 -27.72
C TRP A 60 11.12 7.92 -28.90
N LEU A 61 10.26 8.88 -28.57
CA LEU A 61 9.30 9.49 -29.47
C LEU A 61 9.57 10.99 -29.57
N GLY A 62 9.72 11.49 -30.78
CA GLY A 62 9.64 12.91 -31.06
C GLY A 62 8.17 13.31 -31.21
N THR A 63 7.79 14.41 -30.57
CA THR A 63 6.42 14.93 -30.59
C THR A 63 6.41 16.42 -30.90
N ALA A 64 5.21 16.96 -31.18
CA ALA A 64 5.06 18.39 -31.45
C ALA A 64 5.48 19.32 -30.29
N THR A 65 5.55 18.82 -29.05
CA THR A 65 5.82 19.62 -27.84
C THR A 65 7.13 19.26 -27.14
N GLY A 66 7.80 18.17 -27.56
CA GLY A 66 9.05 17.71 -26.96
C GLY A 66 9.34 16.24 -27.21
N VAL A 67 10.17 15.65 -26.37
CA VAL A 67 10.55 14.23 -26.46
C VAL A 67 9.78 13.43 -25.41
N SER A 68 9.31 12.23 -25.76
CA SER A 68 8.71 11.29 -24.82
C SER A 68 9.47 9.97 -24.83
N MET A 69 9.72 9.40 -23.66
CA MET A 69 10.31 8.06 -23.50
C MET A 69 9.24 7.12 -22.93
N TYR A 70 9.02 5.99 -23.58
CA TYR A 70 8.05 4.98 -23.16
C TYR A 70 8.75 3.73 -22.62
N ASP A 71 8.49 3.42 -21.35
CA ASP A 71 9.18 2.35 -20.61
C ASP A 71 8.49 0.96 -20.69
N GLY A 72 7.42 0.86 -21.49
CA GLY A 72 6.54 -0.32 -21.56
C GLY A 72 5.21 -0.14 -20.84
N TYR A 73 5.12 0.85 -19.95
CA TYR A 73 3.91 1.12 -19.17
C TYR A 73 3.60 2.63 -19.08
N ASN A 74 4.61 3.46 -18.85
CA ASN A 74 4.50 4.90 -18.62
C ASN A 74 5.29 5.70 -19.65
N PHE A 75 4.78 6.89 -19.97
CA PHE A 75 5.50 7.90 -20.74
C PHE A 75 6.19 8.89 -19.82
N THR A 76 7.49 9.10 -20.02
CA THR A 76 8.28 10.16 -19.38
C THR A 76 8.51 11.28 -20.39
N ASN A 77 7.92 12.45 -20.13
CA ASN A 77 7.90 13.56 -21.07
C ASN A 77 8.96 14.62 -20.74
N TYR A 78 9.73 15.00 -21.75
CA TYR A 78 10.77 16.02 -21.69
C TYR A 78 10.37 17.21 -22.57
N PHE A 79 9.85 18.27 -21.94
CA PHE A 79 9.50 19.52 -22.60
C PHE A 79 10.65 20.53 -22.62
N HIS A 80 11.51 20.48 -21.59
CA HIS A 80 12.62 21.40 -21.37
C HIS A 80 13.94 20.66 -21.08
N THR A 81 15.06 21.33 -21.32
CA THR A 81 16.40 20.89 -20.91
C THR A 81 16.62 21.06 -19.41
N LYS A 82 17.75 20.54 -18.91
CA LYS A 82 18.17 20.79 -17.51
C LYS A 82 18.33 22.29 -17.18
N GLU A 83 18.67 23.10 -18.17
CA GLU A 83 18.79 24.56 -18.05
C GLU A 83 17.46 25.29 -18.33
N ASN A 84 16.34 24.56 -18.34
CA ASN A 84 14.98 25.06 -18.57
C ASN A 84 14.71 25.64 -19.98
N GLU A 85 15.53 25.26 -20.98
CA GLU A 85 15.30 25.69 -22.36
C GLU A 85 14.26 24.79 -23.04
N PRO A 86 13.29 25.33 -23.78
CA PRO A 86 12.26 24.52 -24.44
C PRO A 86 12.86 23.68 -25.59
N ILE A 87 12.43 22.42 -25.68
CA ILE A 87 12.81 21.49 -26.76
C ILE A 87 11.95 21.74 -28.00
N GLY A 88 10.65 22.01 -27.83
CA GLY A 88 9.75 22.36 -28.94
C GLY A 88 9.42 21.19 -29.87
N TYR A 89 9.11 21.49 -31.14
CA TYR A 89 8.71 20.50 -32.14
C TYR A 89 9.90 19.65 -32.55
N VAL A 90 9.89 18.37 -32.18
CA VAL A 90 10.99 17.44 -32.48
C VAL A 90 10.80 16.87 -33.88
N ASN A 91 11.79 17.00 -34.76
CA ASN A 91 11.71 16.48 -36.13
C ASN A 91 12.37 15.11 -36.27
N CYS A 92 13.45 14.85 -35.52
CA CYS A 92 14.16 13.58 -35.58
C CYS A 92 14.86 13.23 -34.26
N ILE A 93 15.01 11.93 -34.02
CA ILE A 93 15.87 11.38 -32.97
C ILE A 93 16.79 10.33 -33.60
N ARG A 94 18.06 10.29 -33.20
CA ARG A 94 19.06 9.31 -33.64
C ARG A 94 19.81 8.73 -32.45
N ALA A 95 19.98 7.40 -32.46
CA ALA A 95 20.81 6.72 -31.49
C ALA A 95 22.29 7.01 -31.74
N GLY A 96 23.00 7.47 -30.71
CA GLY A 96 24.45 7.61 -30.69
C GLY A 96 25.15 6.37 -30.12
N THR A 97 26.41 6.51 -29.71
CA THR A 97 27.16 5.41 -29.07
C THR A 97 26.70 5.22 -27.62
N GLY A 98 26.29 4.02 -27.23
CA GLY A 98 25.77 3.74 -25.88
C GLY A 98 24.39 4.39 -25.65
N LYS A 99 24.14 4.94 -24.44
CA LYS A 99 22.84 5.52 -24.03
C LYS A 99 22.57 6.95 -24.54
N LYS A 100 23.31 7.36 -25.56
CA LYS A 100 23.34 8.75 -26.02
C LYS A 100 22.37 8.92 -27.15
N LEU A 101 21.53 9.96 -27.12
CA LEU A 101 20.60 10.27 -28.21
C LEU A 101 20.86 11.67 -28.74
N TRP A 102 20.79 11.82 -30.05
CA TRP A 102 20.78 13.11 -30.74
C TRP A 102 19.35 13.46 -31.12
N ILE A 103 18.94 14.67 -30.79
CA ILE A 103 17.56 15.14 -30.97
C ILE A 103 17.62 16.41 -31.81
N GLY A 104 17.02 16.37 -32.99
CA GLY A 104 16.85 17.53 -33.86
C GLY A 104 15.44 18.09 -33.68
N SER A 105 15.34 19.37 -33.33
CA SER A 105 14.06 20.06 -33.16
C SER A 105 14.07 21.42 -33.87
N SER A 106 12.89 22.03 -33.97
CA SER A 106 12.76 23.42 -34.43
C SER A 106 13.57 24.40 -33.58
N ALA A 107 13.74 24.12 -32.28
CA ALA A 107 14.54 24.93 -31.35
C ALA A 107 16.07 24.68 -31.48
N GLY A 108 16.49 23.68 -32.26
CA GLY A 108 17.89 23.40 -32.60
C GLY A 108 18.35 21.96 -32.28
N LEU A 109 19.64 21.79 -32.02
CA LEU A 109 20.25 20.49 -31.76
C LEU A 109 20.37 20.23 -30.25
N PHE A 110 19.87 19.08 -29.82
CA PHE A 110 19.89 18.62 -28.43
C PHE A 110 20.56 17.24 -28.33
N TYR A 111 21.07 16.96 -27.14
CA TYR A 111 21.78 15.75 -26.84
C TYR A 111 21.36 15.20 -25.48
N PHE A 112 20.93 13.94 -25.46
CA PHE A 112 20.66 13.19 -24.24
C PHE A 112 21.92 12.43 -23.84
N ASN A 113 22.41 12.71 -22.63
CA ASN A 113 23.66 12.12 -22.11
C ASN A 113 23.45 10.83 -21.28
N GLY A 114 22.21 10.31 -21.22
CA GLY A 114 21.83 9.18 -20.37
C GLY A 114 21.09 9.59 -19.08
N SER A 115 21.06 10.88 -18.72
CA SER A 115 20.30 11.38 -17.56
C SER A 115 19.51 12.65 -17.85
N ALA A 116 20.05 13.56 -18.67
CA ALA A 116 19.43 14.82 -19.01
C ALA A 116 19.59 15.16 -20.50
N ILE A 117 18.62 15.93 -21.01
CA ILE A 117 18.71 16.55 -22.33
C ILE A 117 19.39 17.91 -22.19
N ILE A 118 20.41 18.13 -23.01
CA ILE A 118 21.23 19.33 -23.05
C ILE A 118 21.10 19.96 -24.44
N LYS A 119 20.89 21.27 -24.52
CA LYS A 119 20.91 22.00 -25.79
C LYS A 119 22.35 22.29 -26.19
N LEU A 120 22.70 21.94 -27.42
CA LEU A 120 24.01 22.22 -27.98
C LEU A 120 24.01 23.50 -28.82
N SER A 121 22.88 23.87 -29.41
CA SER A 121 22.72 25.07 -30.24
C SER A 121 22.37 26.33 -29.45
N LYS A 122 23.28 26.78 -28.56
CA LYS A 122 23.12 28.08 -27.86
C LYS A 122 23.31 29.25 -28.85
N ALA A 123 22.64 30.37 -28.61
CA ALA A 123 22.60 31.51 -29.53
C ALA A 123 24.00 31.87 -30.06
N ASN A 124 24.17 31.87 -31.40
CA ASN A 124 25.40 32.10 -32.18
C ASN A 124 26.39 30.91 -32.34
N SER A 125 25.92 29.65 -32.42
CA SER A 125 26.83 28.51 -32.65
C SER A 125 26.36 27.45 -33.66
N LEU A 126 25.16 26.89 -33.55
CA LEU A 126 24.68 25.84 -34.48
C LEU A 126 23.39 26.30 -35.20
N PRO A 127 23.07 25.73 -36.38
CA PRO A 127 21.83 26.03 -37.09
C PRO A 127 20.61 25.81 -36.18
N GLN A 128 19.68 26.76 -36.15
CA GLN A 128 18.33 26.54 -35.62
C GLN A 128 17.50 25.79 -36.68
N GLY A 129 16.40 25.15 -36.26
CA GLY A 129 15.54 24.39 -37.17
C GLY A 129 16.24 23.15 -37.74
N ILE A 130 16.51 22.16 -36.88
CA ILE A 130 17.10 20.87 -37.31
C ILE A 130 15.97 19.95 -37.77
N ASN A 131 15.95 19.61 -39.06
CA ASN A 131 14.91 18.77 -39.69
C ASN A 131 15.27 17.28 -39.67
N ASP A 132 16.53 16.93 -39.89
CA ASP A 132 16.98 15.53 -39.88
C ASP A 132 18.47 15.43 -39.52
N ILE A 133 18.87 14.28 -38.97
CA ILE A 133 20.25 14.02 -38.52
C ILE A 133 20.74 12.71 -39.15
N LEU A 134 21.96 12.73 -39.68
CA LEU A 134 22.67 11.57 -40.20
C LEU A 134 24.01 11.42 -39.48
N LEU A 135 24.14 10.35 -38.68
CA LEU A 135 25.39 10.01 -37.99
C LEU A 135 26.25 9.14 -38.90
N GLN A 136 27.52 9.52 -39.11
CA GLN A 136 28.46 8.75 -39.91
C GLN A 136 29.28 7.78 -39.03
N ARG A 137 29.80 6.71 -39.65
CA ARG A 137 30.59 5.67 -38.95
C ARG A 137 31.89 6.20 -38.35
N ASP A 138 32.46 7.26 -38.92
CA ASP A 138 33.66 7.91 -38.41
C ASP A 138 33.40 8.75 -37.14
N GLY A 139 32.12 8.91 -36.76
CA GLY A 139 31.64 9.69 -35.63
C GLY A 139 31.39 11.16 -35.95
N SER A 140 31.50 11.58 -37.21
CA SER A 140 31.01 12.87 -37.69
C SER A 140 29.50 12.82 -37.94
N MET A 141 28.85 13.97 -38.13
CA MET A 141 27.42 14.00 -38.42
C MET A 141 27.03 15.05 -39.43
N TRP A 142 25.99 14.76 -40.20
CA TRP A 142 25.35 15.67 -41.12
C TRP A 142 23.98 16.08 -40.58
N LEU A 143 23.66 17.36 -40.75
CA LEU A 143 22.41 17.98 -40.32
C LEU A 143 21.67 18.54 -41.52
N ALA A 144 20.39 18.19 -41.65
CA ALA A 144 19.45 18.88 -42.50
C ALA A 144 18.84 20.05 -41.69
N THR A 145 18.98 21.28 -42.18
CA THR A 145 18.59 22.48 -41.43
C THR A 145 17.86 23.50 -42.29
N GLU A 146 17.14 24.41 -41.65
CA GLU A 146 16.48 25.56 -42.32
C GLU A 146 17.47 26.44 -43.09
N ASN A 147 18.73 26.48 -42.67
CA ASN A 147 19.78 27.29 -43.31
C ASN A 147 20.67 26.51 -44.28
N GLY A 148 20.34 25.24 -44.55
CA GLY A 148 21.08 24.38 -45.47
C GLY A 148 21.69 23.14 -44.81
N PRO A 149 22.38 22.28 -45.58
CA PRO A 149 23.04 21.11 -45.03
C PRO A 149 24.29 21.54 -44.25
N ALA A 150 24.51 20.95 -43.08
CA ALA A 150 25.69 21.23 -42.24
C ALA A 150 26.45 19.94 -41.89
N HIS A 151 27.78 19.94 -41.98
CA HIS A 151 28.64 18.80 -41.59
C HIS A 151 29.49 19.10 -40.37
N ILE A 152 29.32 18.33 -39.30
CA ILE A 152 30.03 18.47 -38.03
C ILE A 152 31.07 17.35 -37.90
N ALA A 153 32.34 17.71 -37.76
CA ALA A 153 33.43 16.74 -37.63
C ALA A 153 33.43 16.05 -36.25
N ARG A 154 33.88 14.78 -36.20
CA ARG A 154 33.91 13.97 -34.96
C ARG A 154 34.54 14.68 -33.75
N LYS A 155 35.64 15.41 -33.97
CA LYS A 155 36.37 16.12 -32.89
C LYS A 155 35.48 17.16 -32.21
N GLU A 156 34.60 17.79 -32.98
CA GLU A 156 33.73 18.87 -32.53
C GLU A 156 32.42 18.29 -31.95
N VAL A 157 31.93 17.17 -32.49
CA VAL A 157 30.80 16.40 -31.90
C VAL A 157 31.07 16.03 -30.43
N ASN A 158 32.32 15.75 -30.06
CA ASN A 158 32.71 15.31 -28.71
C ASN A 158 32.99 16.46 -27.72
N THR A 159 33.11 17.71 -28.17
CA THR A 159 33.30 18.88 -27.29
C THR A 159 31.96 19.31 -26.72
N THR A 160 31.50 18.64 -25.66
CA THR A 160 30.37 19.10 -24.86
C THR A 160 30.80 20.28 -23.99
N GLY A 161 30.67 21.52 -24.49
CA GLY A 161 30.80 22.71 -23.66
C GLY A 161 31.33 23.96 -24.37
N THR A 162 30.50 25.00 -24.41
CA THR A 162 30.87 26.44 -24.46
C THR A 162 31.72 27.01 -25.60
N GLN A 163 32.16 26.23 -26.60
CA GLN A 163 32.82 26.84 -27.77
C GLN A 163 31.79 27.49 -28.71
N LYS A 164 32.14 28.67 -29.24
CA LYS A 164 31.47 29.29 -30.39
C LYS A 164 31.90 28.50 -31.63
N TRP A 165 30.92 27.97 -32.34
CA TRP A 165 31.10 27.22 -33.57
C TRP A 165 31.08 28.19 -34.76
N ASP A 166 32.05 28.10 -35.68
CA ASP A 166 32.12 28.94 -36.88
C ASP A 166 31.26 28.37 -38.01
N MET A 167 30.03 28.91 -38.13
CA MET A 167 28.99 28.46 -39.07
C MET A 167 29.42 28.37 -40.53
N SER A 168 30.39 29.19 -40.97
CA SER A 168 30.86 29.21 -42.36
C SER A 168 31.62 27.95 -42.77
N ARG A 169 32.08 27.16 -41.79
CA ARG A 169 32.83 25.91 -42.01
C ARG A 169 31.95 24.67 -42.16
N PHE A 170 30.72 24.74 -41.65
CA PHE A 170 29.79 23.61 -41.61
C PHE A 170 28.91 23.55 -42.86
N ILE A 171 28.64 24.70 -43.49
CA ILE A 171 27.82 24.82 -44.71
C ILE A 171 28.69 24.46 -45.91
N ILE A 172 28.26 23.52 -46.76
CA ILE A 172 28.97 23.20 -48.01
C ILE A 172 29.04 24.47 -48.89
N PRO A 173 30.23 25.04 -49.18
CA PRO A 173 30.33 26.19 -50.07
C PRO A 173 30.39 25.75 -51.55
N GLN A 174 29.59 26.45 -52.36
CA GLN A 174 29.63 26.60 -53.82
C GLN A 174 28.84 25.62 -54.72
N GLY A 175 28.00 26.24 -55.56
CA GLY A 175 27.38 25.69 -56.76
C GLY A 175 25.85 25.86 -56.78
N GLU A 176 25.39 27.03 -57.24
CA GLU A 176 24.00 27.56 -57.20
C GLU A 176 23.54 28.11 -55.83
N ASN A 177 22.99 29.33 -55.84
CA ASN A 177 22.78 30.18 -54.66
C ASN A 177 21.94 29.53 -53.54
N ASP A 178 22.51 29.46 -52.33
CA ASP A 178 21.85 29.23 -51.03
C ASP A 178 20.80 28.08 -51.00
N ILE A 179 21.26 26.81 -51.00
CA ILE A 179 20.41 25.66 -50.67
C ILE A 179 19.96 25.78 -49.21
N LYS A 180 18.83 26.43 -48.98
CA LYS A 180 18.15 26.56 -47.68
C LYS A 180 17.01 25.57 -47.54
N ASN A 181 16.56 25.35 -46.32
CA ASN A 181 15.45 24.48 -45.97
C ASN A 181 15.64 23.03 -46.43
N VAL A 182 16.76 22.42 -46.00
CA VAL A 182 16.99 21.00 -46.22
C VAL A 182 16.10 20.22 -45.26
N LEU A 183 15.26 19.33 -45.79
CA LEU A 183 14.26 18.59 -45.02
C LEU A 183 14.75 17.21 -44.59
N LEU A 184 15.45 16.50 -45.47
CA LEU A 184 15.91 15.13 -45.23
C LEU A 184 17.37 14.98 -45.65
N ILE A 185 18.10 14.09 -44.97
CA ILE A 185 19.48 13.75 -45.32
C ILE A 185 19.76 12.27 -45.06
N SER A 186 20.44 11.62 -45.99
CA SER A 186 20.76 10.18 -45.93
C SER A 186 22.06 9.90 -46.69
N SER A 187 22.77 8.82 -46.34
CA SER A 187 23.99 8.41 -47.05
C SER A 187 23.89 7.02 -47.65
N ALA A 188 24.45 6.83 -48.83
CA ALA A 188 24.68 5.51 -49.38
C ALA A 188 25.92 4.84 -48.75
N PRO A 189 26.05 3.50 -48.86
CA PRO A 189 27.21 2.76 -48.35
C PRO A 189 28.56 3.17 -48.94
N ASP A 190 28.60 3.71 -50.15
CA ASP A 190 29.83 4.21 -50.78
C ASP A 190 30.28 5.59 -50.26
N GLY A 191 29.49 6.21 -49.38
CA GLY A 191 29.80 7.50 -48.75
C GLY A 191 29.17 8.70 -49.44
N SER A 192 28.45 8.51 -50.55
CA SER A 192 27.66 9.58 -51.14
C SER A 192 26.51 10.02 -50.22
N ILE A 193 26.22 11.31 -50.20
CA ILE A 193 25.21 11.91 -49.33
C ILE A 193 24.11 12.49 -50.21
N PHE A 194 22.87 12.19 -49.86
CA PHE A 194 21.70 12.69 -50.55
C PHE A 194 20.89 13.54 -49.58
N PHE A 195 20.36 14.65 -50.07
CA PHE A 195 19.49 15.48 -49.28
C PHE A 195 18.39 16.11 -50.14
N SER A 196 17.25 16.38 -49.52
CA SER A 196 16.11 16.99 -50.20
C SER A 196 15.88 18.42 -49.73
N ARG A 197 15.50 19.28 -50.68
CA ARG A 197 14.95 20.62 -50.45
C ARG A 197 13.59 20.66 -51.12
N GLU A 198 12.53 20.58 -50.32
CA GLU A 198 11.16 20.53 -50.85
C GLU A 198 11.03 19.43 -51.93
N HIS A 199 10.78 19.81 -53.18
CA HIS A 199 10.60 18.92 -54.33
C HIS A 199 11.90 18.63 -55.12
N HIS A 200 13.05 19.05 -54.61
CA HIS A 200 14.38 18.88 -55.26
C HIS A 200 15.23 17.85 -54.51
N LEU A 201 15.86 16.95 -55.27
CA LEU A 201 16.80 15.95 -54.78
C LEU A 201 18.23 16.30 -55.17
N TYR A 202 19.10 16.44 -54.18
CA TYR A 202 20.52 16.73 -54.38
C TYR A 202 21.39 15.55 -53.94
N ARG A 203 22.58 15.47 -54.53
CA ARG A 203 23.65 14.57 -54.08
C ARG A 203 24.93 15.35 -53.86
N HIS A 204 25.58 15.07 -52.75
CA HIS A 204 26.95 15.47 -52.46
C HIS A 204 27.88 14.25 -52.54
N TRP A 205 28.82 14.29 -53.48
CA TRP A 205 29.79 13.22 -53.71
C TRP A 205 31.08 13.80 -54.28
N GLN A 206 32.25 13.34 -53.78
CA GLN A 206 33.57 13.81 -54.21
C GLN A 206 33.73 15.36 -54.18
N ASN A 207 33.31 16.00 -53.07
CA ASN A 207 33.32 17.46 -52.91
C ASN A 207 32.49 18.25 -53.94
N ARG A 208 31.55 17.59 -54.64
CA ARG A 208 30.62 18.25 -55.56
C ARG A 208 29.20 18.02 -55.12
N THR A 209 28.41 19.08 -55.14
CA THR A 209 26.97 19.04 -54.93
C THR A 209 26.29 19.24 -56.27
N GLU A 210 25.35 18.36 -56.62
CA GLU A 210 24.56 18.45 -57.85
C GLU A 210 23.08 18.18 -57.59
N LEU A 211 22.21 18.84 -58.36
CA LEU A 211 20.78 18.55 -58.43
C LEU A 211 20.56 17.32 -59.31
N LEU A 212 20.00 16.24 -58.75
CA LEU A 212 19.73 14.99 -59.47
C LEU A 212 18.35 14.97 -60.11
N HIS A 213 17.33 15.47 -59.41
CA HIS A 213 15.94 15.38 -59.84
C HIS A 213 15.05 16.44 -59.18
N THR A 214 13.99 16.83 -59.88
CA THR A 214 12.90 17.67 -59.37
C THR A 214 11.57 16.96 -59.65
N THR A 215 10.75 16.74 -58.63
CA THR A 215 9.50 15.96 -58.74
C THR A 215 8.47 16.67 -59.63
N LYS A 216 7.55 15.90 -60.23
CA LYS A 216 6.49 16.43 -61.10
C LYS A 216 5.36 17.04 -60.28
N GLY A 217 5.49 18.33 -59.99
CA GLY A 217 4.49 19.15 -59.29
C GLY A 217 5.19 20.07 -58.31
N GLU A 218 5.07 21.39 -58.50
CA GLU A 218 5.79 22.43 -57.73
C GLU A 218 5.52 22.41 -56.21
N ARG A 219 4.68 21.49 -55.71
CA ARG A 219 4.30 21.37 -54.29
C ARG A 219 4.49 19.97 -53.70
N ASP A 220 5.06 19.03 -54.45
CA ASP A 220 5.23 17.66 -53.96
C ASP A 220 6.58 17.45 -53.28
N ASN A 221 6.62 17.76 -51.98
CA ASN A 221 7.83 17.66 -51.18
C ASN A 221 8.28 16.21 -51.02
N ILE A 222 9.58 15.97 -51.20
CA ILE A 222 10.21 14.67 -50.95
C ILE A 222 10.12 14.34 -49.46
N THR A 223 9.48 13.24 -49.14
CA THR A 223 9.17 12.77 -47.78
C THR A 223 10.09 11.66 -47.29
N SER A 224 10.86 11.05 -48.18
CA SER A 224 11.76 9.95 -47.83
C SER A 224 12.95 9.83 -48.79
N LEU A 225 14.08 9.33 -48.28
CA LEU A 225 15.33 9.11 -49.02
C LEU A 225 15.94 7.75 -48.66
N PHE A 226 16.11 6.89 -49.65
CA PHE A 226 16.74 5.58 -49.51
C PHE A 226 17.82 5.33 -50.59
N PRO A 227 19.04 5.83 -50.36
CA PRO A 227 20.14 5.71 -51.30
C PRO A 227 20.74 4.30 -51.30
N VAL A 228 20.99 3.74 -52.48
CA VAL A 228 21.62 2.42 -52.68
C VAL A 228 23.13 2.57 -52.92
N ASN A 229 23.50 3.53 -53.76
CA ASN A 229 24.87 3.95 -54.06
C ASN A 229 24.81 5.37 -54.67
N HIS A 230 25.96 5.93 -55.06
CA HIS A 230 26.06 7.26 -55.64
C HIS A 230 25.19 7.49 -56.90
N SER A 231 24.90 6.46 -57.70
CA SER A 231 24.09 6.61 -58.92
C SER A 231 22.64 6.16 -58.78
N ARG A 232 22.28 5.48 -57.67
CA ARG A 232 20.98 4.82 -57.49
C ARG A 232 20.34 5.16 -56.14
N ILE A 233 19.14 5.73 -56.15
CA ILE A 233 18.37 6.12 -54.96
C ILE A 233 16.87 5.93 -55.17
N PHE A 234 16.18 5.45 -54.13
CA PHE A 234 14.72 5.47 -54.03
C PHE A 234 14.27 6.66 -53.18
N PHE A 235 13.20 7.32 -53.60
CA PHE A 235 12.57 8.40 -52.85
C PHE A 235 11.07 8.46 -53.19
N ASP A 236 10.29 9.13 -52.35
CA ASP A 236 8.86 9.40 -52.56
C ASP A 236 8.55 10.85 -52.17
N GLY A 237 7.51 11.40 -52.76
CA GLY A 237 6.92 12.68 -52.34
C GLY A 237 5.58 12.50 -51.65
N ALA A 238 5.13 13.54 -50.97
CA ALA A 238 3.87 13.61 -50.23
C ALA A 238 2.62 13.24 -51.06
N SER A 239 2.64 13.43 -52.37
CA SER A 239 1.56 13.07 -53.31
C SER A 239 1.99 12.12 -54.43
N SER A 240 3.25 11.70 -54.45
CA SER A 240 3.83 10.90 -55.54
C SER A 240 4.11 9.46 -55.15
N GLU A 241 4.28 8.67 -56.20
CA GLU A 241 4.62 7.27 -56.15
C GLU A 241 6.09 7.04 -55.78
N LEU A 242 6.40 5.89 -55.18
CA LEU A 242 7.79 5.51 -54.91
C LEU A 242 8.59 5.51 -56.22
N THR A 243 9.61 6.35 -56.26
CA THR A 243 10.40 6.69 -57.45
C THR A 243 11.83 6.21 -57.29
N LEU A 244 12.33 5.50 -58.30
CA LEU A 244 13.73 5.09 -58.43
C LEU A 244 14.44 6.04 -59.39
N TYR A 245 15.46 6.72 -58.91
CA TYR A 245 16.47 7.36 -59.74
C TYR A 245 17.66 6.40 -59.89
N ASP A 246 18.00 6.05 -61.13
CA ASP A 246 19.18 5.26 -61.46
C ASP A 246 19.89 5.86 -62.67
N SER A 247 21.06 6.47 -62.43
CA SER A 247 21.98 6.95 -63.47
C SER A 247 21.29 7.87 -64.49
N GLY A 248 20.45 8.79 -64.02
CA GLY A 248 19.69 9.74 -64.84
C GLY A 248 18.35 9.22 -65.38
N LYS A 249 18.04 7.92 -65.21
CA LYS A 249 16.72 7.36 -65.51
C LYS A 249 15.84 7.39 -64.27
N VAL A 250 14.59 7.80 -64.45
CA VAL A 250 13.57 7.84 -63.40
C VAL A 250 12.50 6.79 -63.69
N THR A 251 12.34 5.83 -62.79
CA THR A 251 11.29 4.81 -62.86
C THR A 251 10.33 5.01 -61.71
N ILE A 252 9.04 5.15 -62.02
CA ILE A 252 7.99 5.30 -61.02
C ILE A 252 7.35 3.92 -60.83
N SER A 253 7.32 3.44 -59.59
CA SER A 253 6.60 2.22 -59.24
C SER A 253 5.15 2.59 -58.93
N GLY A 254 4.14 1.90 -59.49
CA GLY A 254 2.71 2.27 -59.39
C GLY A 254 2.06 2.24 -58.00
N PHE A 255 2.79 2.59 -56.94
CA PHE A 255 2.41 2.53 -55.53
C PHE A 255 2.45 3.93 -54.91
N ASN A 256 1.32 4.40 -54.36
CA ASN A 256 1.12 5.77 -53.86
C ASN A 256 1.14 5.90 -52.33
N ASN A 257 1.49 7.10 -51.83
CA ASN A 257 1.39 7.57 -50.44
C ASN A 257 2.24 6.80 -49.42
N PHE A 258 3.56 6.86 -49.57
CA PHE A 258 4.50 6.29 -48.58
C PHE A 258 5.01 7.35 -47.61
N PHE A 259 5.30 6.92 -46.38
CA PHE A 259 5.93 7.73 -45.34
C PHE A 259 7.25 7.09 -44.89
N LYS A 260 8.13 7.94 -44.34
CA LYS A 260 9.55 7.75 -44.01
C LYS A 260 9.96 6.29 -43.70
N PRO A 261 11.04 5.76 -44.33
CA PRO A 261 11.54 4.42 -44.05
C PRO A 261 12.06 4.30 -42.61
N GLY A 262 11.77 3.18 -41.96
CA GLY A 262 12.42 2.77 -40.72
C GLY A 262 13.77 2.08 -41.01
N GLN A 263 14.81 2.38 -40.23
CA GLN A 263 16.08 1.65 -40.27
C GLN A 263 15.99 0.36 -39.42
N PHE A 264 16.43 -0.79 -39.98
CA PHE A 264 16.54 -2.07 -39.25
C PHE A 264 17.84 -2.82 -39.54
N SER A 265 18.17 -3.72 -38.62
CA SER A 265 19.49 -4.34 -38.42
C SER A 265 19.70 -5.71 -39.08
N HIS A 266 18.71 -6.32 -39.75
CA HIS A 266 18.79 -7.77 -40.08
C HIS A 266 18.47 -8.16 -41.53
N LEU A 267 17.96 -7.25 -42.36
CA LEU A 267 17.69 -7.53 -43.78
C LEU A 267 18.26 -6.41 -44.67
N PRO A 268 18.83 -6.72 -45.85
CA PRO A 268 19.18 -5.71 -46.84
C PRO A 268 17.89 -5.21 -47.50
N GLY A 269 17.16 -4.33 -46.83
CA GLY A 269 15.88 -3.77 -47.28
C GLY A 269 15.35 -2.65 -46.39
N SER A 270 14.19 -2.08 -46.74
CA SER A 270 13.54 -1.04 -45.95
C SER A 270 12.04 -1.16 -45.98
N TRP A 271 11.46 -0.97 -44.79
CA TRP A 271 10.01 -0.94 -44.62
C TRP A 271 9.47 0.44 -44.95
N TYR A 272 8.41 0.46 -45.74
CA TYR A 272 7.63 1.63 -46.09
C TYR A 272 6.22 1.45 -45.54
N ILE A 273 5.66 2.52 -45.02
CA ILE A 273 4.26 2.54 -44.59
C ILE A 273 3.47 3.47 -45.48
N GLY A 274 2.30 3.02 -45.94
CA GLY A 274 1.39 3.85 -46.70
C GLY A 274 -0.05 3.66 -46.26
N THR A 275 -0.95 4.46 -46.83
CA THR A 275 -2.37 4.53 -46.39
C THR A 275 -3.13 3.21 -46.50
N ARG A 276 -2.61 2.25 -47.29
CA ARG A 276 -3.22 0.94 -47.53
C ARG A 276 -2.42 -0.23 -46.95
N GLY A 277 -1.29 0.00 -46.28
CA GLY A 277 -0.48 -1.10 -45.74
C GLY A 277 0.97 -0.77 -45.43
N ALA A 278 1.69 -1.78 -44.95
CA ALA A 278 3.15 -1.76 -44.84
C ALA A 278 3.77 -2.64 -45.93
N PHE A 279 4.86 -2.14 -46.51
CA PHE A 279 5.52 -2.67 -47.69
C PHE A 279 7.02 -2.80 -47.41
N PHE A 280 7.66 -3.77 -48.03
CA PHE A 280 9.10 -3.99 -47.91
C PHE A 280 9.76 -3.79 -49.27
N LEU A 281 10.74 -2.89 -49.33
CA LEU A 281 11.54 -2.63 -50.52
C LEU A 281 12.82 -3.47 -50.48
N HIS A 282 13.05 -4.23 -51.54
CA HIS A 282 14.29 -4.96 -51.77
C HIS A 282 15.27 -4.09 -52.60
N PRO A 283 16.30 -3.47 -52.01
CA PRO A 283 17.20 -2.50 -52.65
C PRO A 283 17.90 -3.01 -53.91
N GLN A 284 18.27 -4.30 -53.94
CA GLN A 284 19.04 -4.86 -55.05
C GLN A 284 18.15 -5.08 -56.29
N THR A 285 16.97 -5.66 -56.08
CA THR A 285 16.00 -5.99 -57.14
C THR A 285 15.06 -4.83 -57.49
N GLY A 286 14.89 -3.87 -56.58
CA GLY A 286 13.88 -2.80 -56.68
C GLY A 286 12.44 -3.30 -56.52
N THR A 287 12.23 -4.54 -56.11
CA THR A 287 10.89 -5.11 -55.91
C THR A 287 10.29 -4.64 -54.59
N VAL A 288 9.01 -4.26 -54.60
CA VAL A 288 8.23 -3.90 -53.43
C VAL A 288 7.22 -5.00 -53.13
N SER A 289 7.30 -5.62 -51.95
CA SER A 289 6.32 -6.60 -51.47
C SER A 289 5.41 -5.97 -50.43
N ARG A 290 4.10 -6.19 -50.52
CA ARG A 290 3.17 -5.81 -49.44
C ARG A 290 3.13 -6.92 -48.41
N HIS A 291 3.42 -6.59 -47.14
CA HIS A 291 3.43 -7.55 -46.04
C HIS A 291 2.30 -7.34 -45.03
N ILE A 292 1.81 -6.10 -44.90
CA ILE A 292 0.67 -5.79 -44.02
C ILE A 292 -0.34 -5.00 -44.83
N SER A 293 -1.61 -5.37 -44.76
CA SER A 293 -2.70 -4.60 -45.36
C SER A 293 -3.46 -3.87 -44.27
N PHE A 294 -3.69 -2.58 -44.45
CA PHE A 294 -4.54 -1.80 -43.54
C PHE A 294 -5.92 -1.64 -44.17
N SER A 295 -6.97 -2.04 -43.44
CA SER A 295 -8.35 -1.84 -43.88
C SER A 295 -9.00 -0.58 -43.27
N ASP A 296 -8.30 0.10 -42.36
CA ASP A 296 -8.86 1.17 -41.53
C ASP A 296 -8.26 2.54 -41.86
N GLN A 297 -9.07 3.60 -41.77
CA GLN A 297 -8.67 4.96 -42.13
C GLN A 297 -7.65 5.56 -41.14
N TYR A 298 -7.51 4.99 -39.94
CA TYR A 298 -6.56 5.48 -38.91
C TYR A 298 -5.09 5.44 -39.36
N PHE A 299 -4.74 4.58 -40.32
CA PHE A 299 -3.37 4.47 -40.84
C PHE A 299 -3.04 5.48 -41.94
N SER A 300 -4.01 6.31 -42.34
CA SER A 300 -3.82 7.30 -43.42
C SER A 300 -2.80 8.40 -43.10
N TRP A 301 -2.38 8.51 -41.83
CA TRP A 301 -1.44 9.51 -41.32
C TRP A 301 -0.30 8.88 -40.50
N ALA A 302 0.14 7.68 -40.86
CA ALA A 302 1.35 7.08 -40.29
C ALA A 302 2.60 7.88 -40.69
N LYS A 303 3.56 8.03 -39.79
CA LYS A 303 4.82 8.77 -40.01
C LYS A 303 6.04 7.86 -40.14
N GLN A 304 6.10 6.83 -39.31
CA GLN A 304 7.25 5.93 -39.23
C GLN A 304 6.80 4.57 -38.69
N LEU A 305 7.43 3.49 -39.18
CA LEU A 305 7.27 2.12 -38.69
C LEU A 305 8.56 1.65 -38.00
N LEU A 306 8.42 0.98 -36.85
CA LEU A 306 9.49 0.33 -36.10
C LEU A 306 9.10 -1.14 -35.83
N GLU A 307 9.73 -2.09 -36.51
CA GLU A 307 9.69 -3.53 -36.23
C GLU A 307 10.41 -3.83 -34.90
N ASP A 308 9.77 -4.62 -34.04
CA ASP A 308 10.31 -5.08 -32.75
C ASP A 308 9.92 -6.56 -32.55
N ASP A 309 10.91 -7.45 -32.62
CA ASP A 309 10.75 -8.91 -32.61
C ASP A 309 9.74 -9.46 -33.64
N ASN A 310 8.46 -9.55 -33.29
CA ASN A 310 7.37 -10.10 -34.14
C ASN A 310 6.16 -9.18 -34.23
N PHE A 311 6.30 -7.92 -33.81
CA PHE A 311 5.25 -6.92 -33.89
C PHE A 311 5.84 -5.59 -34.34
N PHE A 312 4.98 -4.62 -34.65
CA PHE A 312 5.41 -3.33 -35.16
C PHE A 312 4.88 -2.20 -34.29
N TRP A 313 5.64 -1.12 -34.22
CA TRP A 313 5.20 0.17 -33.72
C TRP A 313 5.04 1.14 -34.88
N ILE A 314 3.99 1.94 -34.84
CA ILE A 314 3.71 2.99 -35.81
C ILE A 314 3.58 4.30 -35.07
N ALA A 315 4.44 5.26 -35.41
CA ALA A 315 4.23 6.66 -35.10
C ALA A 315 3.15 7.21 -36.04
N SER A 316 2.15 7.92 -35.50
CA SER A 316 1.09 8.56 -36.29
C SER A 316 0.78 9.97 -35.79
N TYR A 317 -0.04 10.70 -36.53
CA TYR A 317 -0.55 12.00 -36.11
C TYR A 317 -1.51 11.97 -34.91
N ASN A 318 -2.08 10.79 -34.63
CA ASN A 318 -3.07 10.67 -33.56
C ASN A 318 -2.53 9.93 -32.33
N GLY A 319 -1.34 9.34 -32.41
CA GLY A 319 -0.71 8.63 -31.30
C GLY A 319 0.24 7.53 -31.75
N LEU A 320 0.68 6.71 -30.80
CA LEU A 320 1.54 5.55 -31.03
C LEU A 320 0.65 4.32 -31.18
N ILE A 321 0.86 3.55 -32.24
CA ILE A 321 0.09 2.32 -32.52
C ILE A 321 1.04 1.14 -32.43
N LYS A 322 0.61 0.07 -31.77
CA LYS A 322 1.32 -1.20 -31.72
C LYS A 322 0.53 -2.24 -32.48
N LEU A 323 1.12 -2.86 -33.49
CA LEU A 323 0.53 -3.90 -34.33
C LEU A 323 1.11 -5.26 -33.99
N LYS A 324 0.29 -6.15 -33.44
CA LYS A 324 0.64 -7.54 -33.13
C LYS A 324 -0.09 -8.51 -34.07
N PRO A 325 0.53 -9.61 -34.50
CA PRO A 325 -0.16 -10.64 -35.29
C PRO A 325 -1.36 -11.23 -34.54
N VAL A 326 -2.45 -11.50 -35.25
CA VAL A 326 -3.62 -12.21 -34.70
C VAL A 326 -3.29 -13.69 -34.61
N VAL A 327 -3.08 -14.17 -33.38
CA VAL A 327 -2.94 -15.60 -33.07
C VAL A 327 -4.30 -16.23 -32.75
N PHE A 328 -5.17 -15.47 -32.09
CA PHE A 328 -6.47 -15.93 -31.60
C PHE A 328 -7.59 -15.28 -32.42
N SER A 329 -8.36 -16.11 -33.11
CA SER A 329 -9.49 -15.67 -33.92
C SER A 329 -10.78 -15.80 -33.10
N SER A 330 -11.50 -14.70 -32.93
CA SER A 330 -12.82 -14.71 -32.28
C SER A 330 -13.92 -14.93 -33.31
N TYR A 331 -14.93 -15.74 -32.98
CA TYR A 331 -16.05 -16.03 -33.89
C TYR A 331 -17.35 -15.44 -33.37
N ALA A 332 -18.12 -14.85 -34.28
CA ALA A 332 -19.44 -14.32 -33.96
C ALA A 332 -20.44 -15.46 -33.76
N VAL A 333 -21.33 -15.31 -32.78
CA VAL A 333 -22.42 -16.27 -32.52
C VAL A 333 -23.76 -15.55 -32.66
N GLN A 334 -24.72 -16.17 -33.36
CA GLN A 334 -26.07 -15.64 -33.54
C GLN A 334 -26.72 -15.39 -32.18
N LYS A 335 -27.00 -14.12 -31.88
CA LYS A 335 -27.69 -13.73 -30.65
C LYS A 335 -29.17 -14.02 -30.79
N ILE A 336 -29.73 -14.70 -29.79
CA ILE A 336 -31.17 -14.94 -29.66
C ILE A 336 -31.72 -14.11 -28.49
N ASN A 337 -30.89 -13.88 -27.46
CA ASN A 337 -31.13 -13.01 -26.30
C ASN A 337 -29.86 -12.20 -25.97
N ASN A 338 -29.93 -11.30 -24.98
CA ASN A 338 -28.77 -10.52 -24.51
C ASN A 338 -27.79 -11.32 -23.62
N ASP A 339 -28.18 -12.49 -23.12
CA ASP A 339 -27.39 -13.32 -22.21
C ASP A 339 -27.05 -14.67 -22.86
N ASN A 340 -25.86 -14.84 -23.45
CA ASN A 340 -25.41 -16.12 -24.01
C ASN A 340 -23.99 -16.46 -23.54
N ASP A 341 -23.90 -17.28 -22.49
CA ASP A 341 -22.67 -17.89 -22.01
C ASP A 341 -22.42 -19.22 -22.73
N TYR A 342 -21.18 -19.50 -23.13
CA TYR A 342 -20.82 -20.75 -23.84
C TYR A 342 -20.07 -21.71 -22.93
N PHE A 343 -20.52 -22.97 -22.90
CA PHE A 343 -20.07 -23.98 -21.93
C PHE A 343 -19.52 -25.25 -22.57
N SER A 344 -19.73 -25.48 -23.87
CA SER A 344 -19.17 -26.68 -24.47
C SER A 344 -18.92 -26.55 -25.96
N PHE A 345 -17.95 -27.32 -26.44
CA PHE A 345 -17.60 -27.42 -27.84
C PHE A 345 -17.36 -28.89 -28.22
N ALA A 346 -17.92 -29.30 -29.35
CA ALA A 346 -17.70 -30.64 -29.89
C ALA A 346 -17.58 -30.60 -31.42
N GLU A 347 -16.70 -31.45 -31.94
CA GLU A 347 -16.67 -31.80 -33.36
C GLU A 347 -17.32 -33.17 -33.54
N LEU A 348 -18.34 -33.23 -34.39
CA LEU A 348 -18.97 -34.47 -34.80
C LEU A 348 -18.10 -35.20 -35.83
N LYS A 349 -18.29 -36.51 -35.97
CA LYS A 349 -17.59 -37.39 -36.94
C LYS A 349 -17.74 -36.93 -38.39
N ASN A 350 -18.80 -36.20 -38.71
CA ASN A 350 -19.03 -35.61 -40.03
C ASN A 350 -18.34 -34.23 -40.23
N GLY A 351 -17.52 -33.77 -39.28
CA GLY A 351 -16.80 -32.50 -39.30
C GLY A 351 -17.63 -31.28 -38.85
N LYS A 352 -18.89 -31.45 -38.45
CA LYS A 352 -19.69 -30.35 -37.91
C LYS A 352 -19.20 -29.94 -36.53
N LEU A 353 -19.04 -28.64 -36.33
CA LEU A 353 -18.66 -28.06 -35.05
C LEU A 353 -19.90 -27.52 -34.33
N LEU A 354 -20.14 -28.05 -33.14
CA LEU A 354 -21.24 -27.67 -32.26
C LEU A 354 -20.73 -26.90 -31.04
N LEU A 355 -21.50 -25.90 -30.63
CA LEU A 355 -21.26 -25.06 -29.47
C LEU A 355 -22.49 -25.07 -28.56
N GLY A 356 -22.32 -25.54 -27.33
CA GLY A 356 -23.36 -25.56 -26.31
C GLY A 356 -23.34 -24.29 -25.45
N ALA A 357 -24.52 -23.74 -25.18
CA ALA A 357 -24.69 -22.48 -24.44
C ALA A 357 -25.70 -22.61 -23.28
N ASN A 358 -25.91 -21.51 -22.56
CA ASN A 358 -27.03 -21.36 -21.62
C ASN A 358 -28.40 -21.53 -22.31
N HIS A 359 -29.44 -21.71 -21.49
CA HIS A 359 -30.82 -21.91 -21.94
C HIS A 359 -31.01 -23.09 -22.91
N GLY A 360 -30.13 -24.09 -22.86
CA GLY A 360 -30.20 -25.29 -23.67
C GLY A 360 -30.03 -25.04 -25.16
N ASN A 361 -29.40 -23.94 -25.55
CA ASN A 361 -29.14 -23.62 -26.94
C ASN A 361 -27.89 -24.35 -27.44
N VAL A 362 -27.98 -24.86 -28.67
CA VAL A 362 -26.86 -25.47 -29.39
C VAL A 362 -26.70 -24.75 -30.71
N TYR A 363 -25.48 -24.34 -31.02
CA TYR A 363 -25.11 -23.63 -32.24
C TYR A 363 -24.22 -24.49 -33.13
N GLU A 364 -24.31 -24.32 -34.45
CA GLU A 364 -23.46 -24.97 -35.44
C GLU A 364 -22.61 -23.91 -36.17
N LYS A 365 -21.32 -24.21 -36.39
CA LYS A 365 -20.44 -23.34 -37.19
C LYS A 365 -20.85 -23.33 -38.66
N LYS A 366 -21.01 -22.15 -39.24
CA LYS A 366 -21.26 -21.90 -40.68
C LYS A 366 -20.37 -20.76 -41.16
N GLY A 367 -19.31 -21.05 -41.92
CA GLY A 367 -18.32 -20.03 -42.28
C GLY A 367 -17.65 -19.45 -41.03
N ASP A 368 -17.59 -18.13 -40.89
CA ASP A 368 -16.94 -17.44 -39.76
C ASP A 368 -17.89 -17.07 -38.61
N HIS A 369 -19.08 -17.67 -38.58
CA HIS A 369 -20.04 -17.46 -37.50
C HIS A 369 -20.72 -18.77 -37.06
N PHE A 370 -21.26 -18.77 -35.85
CA PHE A 370 -22.09 -19.85 -35.32
C PHE A 370 -23.57 -19.46 -35.43
N ARG A 371 -24.38 -20.33 -36.04
CA ARG A 371 -25.84 -20.16 -36.17
C ARG A 371 -26.56 -21.12 -35.24
N LEU A 372 -27.76 -20.74 -34.82
CA LEU A 372 -28.60 -21.61 -34.00
C LEU A 372 -28.88 -22.93 -34.74
N TYR A 373 -28.56 -24.03 -34.08
CA TYR A 373 -28.81 -25.38 -34.57
C TYR A 373 -30.02 -26.00 -33.88
N LYS A 374 -30.08 -25.90 -32.55
CA LYS A 374 -31.25 -26.25 -31.74
C LYS A 374 -31.46 -25.24 -30.62
N GLN A 375 -32.71 -24.84 -30.42
CA GLN A 375 -33.10 -23.88 -29.39
C GLN A 375 -33.72 -24.58 -28.19
N ALA A 376 -33.40 -24.11 -26.98
CA ALA A 376 -34.14 -24.43 -25.77
C ALA A 376 -34.38 -25.93 -25.53
N VAL A 377 -33.38 -26.76 -25.84
CA VAL A 377 -33.47 -28.22 -25.64
C VAL A 377 -33.63 -28.56 -24.14
N VAL A 378 -33.02 -27.72 -23.30
CA VAL A 378 -33.16 -27.68 -21.84
C VAL A 378 -33.27 -26.20 -21.43
N PRO A 379 -34.48 -25.58 -21.48
CA PRO A 379 -34.65 -24.13 -21.44
C PRO A 379 -34.09 -23.44 -20.18
N SER A 380 -33.94 -24.18 -19.08
CA SER A 380 -33.50 -23.64 -17.78
C SER A 380 -32.12 -24.12 -17.36
N ALA A 381 -31.37 -24.75 -18.26
CA ALA A 381 -30.03 -25.24 -17.98
C ALA A 381 -29.07 -24.95 -19.14
N GLU A 382 -27.79 -24.93 -18.82
CA GLU A 382 -26.70 -24.85 -19.76
C GLU A 382 -26.29 -26.22 -20.30
N ILE A 383 -25.77 -26.25 -21.54
CA ILE A 383 -25.19 -27.47 -22.14
C ILE A 383 -23.72 -27.58 -21.72
N LYS A 384 -23.42 -28.38 -20.69
CA LYS A 384 -22.07 -28.57 -20.13
C LYS A 384 -21.16 -29.45 -20.98
N ASN A 385 -21.73 -30.38 -21.74
CA ASN A 385 -20.96 -31.26 -22.60
C ASN A 385 -21.79 -31.80 -23.77
N ILE A 386 -21.12 -32.10 -24.88
CA ILE A 386 -21.72 -32.66 -26.09
C ILE A 386 -20.88 -33.87 -26.50
N TYR A 387 -21.52 -35.03 -26.68
CA TYR A 387 -20.87 -36.27 -27.08
C TYR A 387 -21.65 -36.95 -28.21
N GLU A 388 -20.96 -37.49 -29.22
CA GLU A 388 -21.56 -38.25 -30.31
C GLU A 388 -21.27 -39.75 -30.14
N ASP A 389 -22.33 -40.55 -30.01
CA ASP A 389 -22.20 -42.00 -29.89
C ASP A 389 -21.86 -42.68 -31.23
N LYS A 390 -21.63 -44.00 -31.19
CA LYS A 390 -21.28 -44.80 -32.37
C LYS A 390 -22.40 -44.90 -33.41
N ASN A 391 -23.64 -44.68 -32.99
CA ASN A 391 -24.83 -44.74 -33.82
C ASN A 391 -25.26 -43.36 -34.35
N GLY A 392 -24.42 -42.33 -34.20
CA GLY A 392 -24.70 -40.95 -34.63
C GLY A 392 -25.71 -40.21 -33.75
N GLY A 393 -26.01 -40.73 -32.55
CA GLY A 393 -26.79 -40.04 -31.53
C GLY A 393 -25.96 -38.96 -30.83
N ILE A 394 -26.52 -37.76 -30.70
CA ILE A 394 -25.87 -36.62 -30.03
C ILE A 394 -26.43 -36.51 -28.61
N TRP A 395 -25.56 -36.75 -27.64
CA TRP A 395 -25.83 -36.63 -26.22
C TRP A 395 -25.44 -35.24 -25.72
N LEU A 396 -26.34 -34.61 -24.96
CA LEU A 396 -26.15 -33.30 -24.35
C LEU A 396 -26.29 -33.42 -22.84
N ALA A 397 -25.20 -33.23 -22.11
CA ALA A 397 -25.21 -33.15 -20.66
C ALA A 397 -25.61 -31.73 -20.24
N SER A 398 -26.59 -31.59 -19.35
CA SER A 398 -27.07 -30.29 -18.87
C SER A 398 -26.76 -30.03 -17.40
N GLY A 399 -26.64 -28.75 -17.05
CA GLY A 399 -26.27 -28.32 -15.70
C GLY A 399 -27.30 -28.64 -14.60
N TYR A 400 -28.59 -28.76 -14.93
CA TYR A 400 -29.67 -29.00 -13.92
C TYR A 400 -30.88 -29.77 -14.46
N GLN A 401 -30.90 -30.11 -15.74
CA GLN A 401 -32.06 -30.63 -16.44
C GLN A 401 -31.85 -32.05 -16.98
N GLY A 402 -30.81 -32.74 -16.54
CA GLY A 402 -30.49 -34.12 -16.89
C GLY A 402 -29.79 -34.23 -18.24
N LEU A 403 -30.05 -35.33 -18.92
CA LEU A 403 -29.39 -35.72 -20.16
C LEU A 403 -30.37 -35.65 -21.32
N VAL A 404 -29.91 -35.20 -22.48
CA VAL A 404 -30.72 -35.22 -23.70
C VAL A 404 -30.02 -35.99 -24.81
N LEU A 405 -30.74 -36.91 -25.44
CA LEU A 405 -30.32 -37.57 -26.67
C LEU A 405 -31.07 -36.99 -27.86
N THR A 406 -30.33 -36.58 -28.88
CA THR A 406 -30.86 -36.27 -30.21
C THR A 406 -30.44 -37.35 -31.19
N ARG A 407 -31.40 -38.03 -31.82
CA ARG A 407 -31.15 -38.99 -32.91
C ARG A 407 -32.25 -38.89 -33.97
N ASN A 408 -31.86 -38.82 -35.25
CA ASN A 408 -32.79 -38.73 -36.39
C ASN A 408 -33.85 -37.61 -36.24
N GLY A 409 -33.47 -36.45 -35.69
CA GLY A 409 -34.38 -35.31 -35.45
C GLY A 409 -35.26 -35.45 -34.21
N LYS A 410 -35.42 -36.66 -33.65
CA LYS A 410 -36.12 -36.87 -32.36
C LYS A 410 -35.20 -36.51 -31.20
N THR A 411 -35.80 -35.98 -30.14
CA THR A 411 -35.12 -35.55 -28.93
C THR A 411 -35.77 -36.23 -27.73
N GLU A 412 -35.00 -36.95 -26.96
CA GLU A 412 -35.43 -37.67 -25.75
C GLU A 412 -34.66 -37.14 -24.55
N ARG A 413 -35.34 -36.96 -23.43
CA ARG A 413 -34.76 -36.39 -22.21
C ARG A 413 -34.84 -37.41 -21.09
N PHE A 414 -33.73 -37.55 -20.37
CA PHE A 414 -33.57 -38.45 -19.24
C PHE A 414 -33.23 -37.64 -17.99
N THR A 415 -33.83 -38.01 -16.87
CA THR A 415 -33.70 -37.38 -15.57
C THR A 415 -33.50 -38.44 -14.48
N VAL A 416 -33.39 -38.01 -13.22
CA VAL A 416 -33.38 -38.93 -12.06
C VAL A 416 -34.59 -39.90 -12.05
N LYS A 417 -35.74 -39.48 -12.62
CA LYS A 417 -36.93 -40.35 -12.74
C LYS A 417 -36.71 -41.56 -13.66
N ASP A 418 -35.76 -41.44 -14.58
CA ASP A 418 -35.43 -42.46 -15.59
C ASP A 418 -34.25 -43.34 -15.15
N GLY A 419 -33.68 -43.10 -13.97
CA GLY A 419 -32.60 -43.91 -13.39
C GLY A 419 -31.22 -43.24 -13.35
N LEU A 420 -31.09 -41.99 -13.82
CA LEU A 420 -29.87 -41.21 -13.64
C LEU A 420 -29.54 -41.00 -12.16
N HIS A 421 -28.26 -40.86 -11.85
CA HIS A 421 -27.79 -40.56 -10.49
C HIS A 421 -28.16 -39.14 -10.05
N ASP A 422 -28.09 -38.15 -10.96
CA ASP A 422 -28.47 -36.75 -10.73
C ASP A 422 -28.91 -36.06 -12.05
N ASN A 423 -29.44 -34.84 -11.97
CA ASN A 423 -29.82 -34.02 -13.12
C ASN A 423 -28.75 -32.97 -13.52
N SER A 424 -27.70 -32.83 -12.72
CA SER A 424 -26.61 -31.87 -12.93
C SER A 424 -25.38 -32.61 -13.43
N LEU A 425 -25.16 -32.57 -14.75
CA LEU A 425 -24.20 -33.41 -15.46
C LEU A 425 -23.14 -32.55 -16.14
N TYR A 426 -21.85 -32.94 -16.02
CA TYR A 426 -20.73 -32.09 -16.44
C TYR A 426 -19.90 -32.67 -17.59
N SER A 427 -19.67 -33.98 -17.62
CA SER A 427 -18.78 -34.60 -18.63
C SER A 427 -19.13 -36.05 -18.91
N PHE A 428 -18.70 -36.52 -20.08
CA PHE A 428 -18.79 -37.92 -20.49
C PHE A 428 -17.42 -38.60 -20.40
N LEU A 429 -17.44 -39.91 -20.13
CA LEU A 429 -16.28 -40.78 -20.22
C LEU A 429 -16.66 -42.03 -21.02
N GLU A 430 -16.04 -42.23 -22.17
CA GLU A 430 -16.07 -43.52 -22.88
C GLU A 430 -14.81 -44.31 -22.49
N THR A 431 -15.04 -45.52 -21.98
CA THR A 431 -13.99 -46.44 -21.53
C THR A 431 -13.48 -47.33 -22.68
N ARG A 432 -12.32 -47.96 -22.50
CA ARG A 432 -11.68 -48.85 -23.49
C ARG A 432 -12.57 -50.04 -23.88
N ASP A 433 -13.45 -50.51 -22.99
CA ASP A 433 -14.43 -51.57 -23.26
C ASP A 433 -15.74 -51.04 -23.87
N ASN A 434 -15.76 -49.76 -24.29
CA ASN A 434 -16.86 -49.07 -24.93
C ASN A 434 -18.09 -48.82 -24.04
N LYS A 435 -17.93 -48.82 -22.72
CA LYS A 435 -18.98 -48.32 -21.82
C LYS A 435 -18.94 -46.80 -21.77
N LEU A 436 -20.11 -46.19 -21.84
CA LEU A 436 -20.28 -44.74 -21.75
C LEU A 436 -20.79 -44.36 -20.37
N PHE A 437 -20.09 -43.44 -19.73
CA PHE A 437 -20.49 -42.88 -18.44
C PHE A 437 -20.75 -41.38 -18.56
N VAL A 438 -21.61 -40.87 -17.69
CA VAL A 438 -21.85 -39.44 -17.49
C VAL A 438 -21.65 -39.09 -16.02
N VAL A 439 -20.80 -38.08 -15.77
CA VAL A 439 -20.37 -37.63 -14.44
C VAL A 439 -21.15 -36.37 -14.06
N GLY A 440 -21.54 -36.27 -12.79
CA GLY A 440 -22.39 -35.19 -12.30
C GLY A 440 -22.24 -34.90 -10.81
N ASP A 441 -23.19 -34.13 -10.30
CA ASP A 441 -23.42 -34.03 -8.86
C ASP A 441 -23.79 -35.42 -8.31
N ALA A 442 -23.44 -35.68 -7.05
CA ALA A 442 -23.66 -36.93 -6.33
C ALA A 442 -22.97 -38.19 -6.90
N GLY A 443 -22.37 -38.19 -8.09
CA GLY A 443 -21.59 -39.35 -8.58
C GLY A 443 -21.52 -39.49 -10.10
N ILE A 444 -21.82 -40.70 -10.58
CA ILE A 444 -21.68 -41.09 -12.00
C ILE A 444 -22.75 -42.11 -12.40
N SER A 445 -23.19 -42.06 -13.66
CA SER A 445 -24.08 -43.07 -14.25
C SER A 445 -23.45 -43.70 -15.48
N GLU A 446 -23.50 -45.03 -15.58
CA GLU A 446 -23.29 -45.76 -16.83
C GLU A 446 -24.55 -45.68 -17.67
N ILE A 447 -24.39 -45.34 -18.95
CA ILE A 447 -25.45 -45.35 -19.96
C ILE A 447 -25.43 -46.74 -20.62
N VAL A 448 -26.47 -47.53 -20.35
CA VAL A 448 -26.62 -48.89 -20.86
C VAL A 448 -27.67 -48.87 -21.97
N VAL A 449 -27.27 -49.30 -23.17
CA VAL A 449 -28.19 -49.46 -24.31
C VAL A 449 -28.48 -50.94 -24.47
N ASP A 450 -29.75 -51.33 -24.40
CA ASP A 450 -30.15 -52.73 -24.57
C ASP A 450 -30.20 -53.15 -26.06
N SER A 451 -30.45 -54.44 -26.31
CA SER A 451 -30.55 -55.00 -27.67
C SER A 451 -31.70 -54.42 -28.51
N ASN A 452 -32.68 -53.78 -27.85
CA ASN A 452 -33.82 -53.12 -28.49
C ASN A 452 -33.58 -51.61 -28.69
N ASN A 453 -32.34 -51.13 -28.49
CA ASN A 453 -31.98 -49.71 -28.52
C ASN A 453 -32.65 -48.85 -27.41
N SER A 454 -33.20 -49.47 -26.36
CA SER A 454 -33.70 -48.75 -25.19
C SER A 454 -32.54 -48.32 -24.30
N ILE A 455 -32.72 -47.17 -23.64
CA ILE A 455 -31.71 -46.56 -22.78
C ILE A 455 -32.08 -46.81 -21.32
N ALA A 456 -31.14 -47.38 -20.58
CA ALA A 456 -31.20 -47.59 -19.14
C ALA A 456 -29.94 -47.01 -18.48
N PHE A 457 -30.02 -46.75 -17.18
CA PHE A 457 -28.91 -46.17 -16.42
C PHE A 457 -28.54 -47.03 -15.21
N ARG A 458 -27.25 -47.31 -15.07
CA ARG A 458 -26.68 -47.87 -13.83
C ARG A 458 -26.06 -46.73 -13.04
N LYS A 459 -26.65 -46.37 -11.90
CA LYS A 459 -26.20 -45.22 -11.08
C LYS A 459 -25.26 -45.64 -9.96
N PHE A 460 -24.24 -44.83 -9.73
CA PHE A 460 -23.30 -44.96 -8.63
C PHE A 460 -23.28 -43.63 -7.87
N ILE A 461 -23.77 -43.65 -6.64
CA ILE A 461 -23.94 -42.44 -5.81
C ILE A 461 -22.84 -42.43 -4.74
N PHE A 462 -22.11 -41.32 -4.67
CA PHE A 462 -21.15 -41.04 -3.60
C PHE A 462 -21.92 -40.53 -2.36
N PRO A 463 -21.67 -41.07 -1.16
CA PRO A 463 -22.39 -40.67 0.05
C PRO A 463 -22.23 -39.17 0.33
N PRO A 464 -23.30 -38.44 0.68
CA PRO A 464 -23.17 -37.05 1.11
C PRO A 464 -22.51 -37.02 2.50
N ASN A 465 -21.31 -36.44 2.60
CA ASN A 465 -20.64 -36.19 3.88
C ASN A 465 -21.11 -34.88 4.54
N SER A 466 -21.92 -34.06 3.84
CA SER A 466 -22.40 -32.75 4.30
C SER A 466 -23.86 -32.51 3.86
N SER A 467 -24.44 -31.37 4.24
CA SER A 467 -25.76 -30.93 3.73
C SER A 467 -25.78 -30.64 2.22
N ARG A 468 -24.63 -30.70 1.54
CA ARG A 468 -24.48 -30.56 0.09
C ARG A 468 -23.94 -31.86 -0.52
N PHE A 469 -24.40 -32.17 -1.72
CA PHE A 469 -23.93 -33.31 -2.52
C PHE A 469 -22.51 -33.07 -3.04
N ALA A 470 -21.72 -34.13 -3.20
CA ALA A 470 -20.38 -34.06 -3.78
C ALA A 470 -20.48 -33.76 -5.29
N LYS A 471 -19.67 -32.83 -5.80
CA LYS A 471 -19.64 -32.50 -7.24
C LYS A 471 -18.42 -33.09 -7.90
N PHE A 472 -18.60 -33.77 -9.03
CA PHE A 472 -17.52 -34.32 -9.85
C PHE A 472 -17.58 -33.73 -11.25
N PHE A 473 -16.49 -33.15 -11.73
CA PHE A 473 -16.49 -32.39 -12.98
C PHE A 473 -15.94 -33.19 -14.17
N SER A 474 -15.03 -34.14 -13.90
CA SER A 474 -14.37 -34.95 -14.92
C SER A 474 -14.02 -36.34 -14.41
N ALA A 475 -13.80 -37.27 -15.34
CA ALA A 475 -13.34 -38.61 -15.02
C ALA A 475 -12.39 -39.16 -16.10
N ILE A 476 -11.50 -40.08 -15.69
CA ILE A 476 -10.60 -40.84 -16.56
C ILE A 476 -10.62 -42.32 -16.21
N GLU A 477 -10.23 -43.17 -17.17
CA GLU A 477 -10.00 -44.58 -16.94
C GLU A 477 -8.52 -44.86 -16.60
N GLY A 478 -8.28 -45.53 -15.49
CA GLY A 478 -6.98 -46.02 -15.05
C GLY A 478 -6.53 -47.27 -15.81
N PRO A 479 -5.26 -47.70 -15.63
CA PRO A 479 -4.70 -48.84 -16.35
C PRO A 479 -5.39 -50.17 -16.05
N ASP A 480 -5.98 -50.32 -14.86
CA ASP A 480 -6.70 -51.51 -14.40
C ASP A 480 -8.22 -51.46 -14.66
N GLY A 481 -8.69 -50.48 -15.43
CA GLY A 481 -10.11 -50.26 -15.70
C GLY A 481 -10.87 -49.51 -14.60
N THR A 482 -10.20 -49.14 -13.50
CA THR A 482 -10.80 -48.29 -12.46
C THR A 482 -11.12 -46.91 -13.03
N ILE A 483 -12.32 -46.38 -12.78
CA ILE A 483 -12.68 -45.02 -13.17
C ILE A 483 -12.30 -44.06 -12.05
N TRP A 484 -11.56 -43.02 -12.38
CA TRP A 484 -11.08 -41.98 -11.46
C TRP A 484 -11.83 -40.68 -11.74
N MET A 485 -12.56 -40.19 -10.76
CA MET A 485 -13.35 -38.95 -10.84
C MET A 485 -12.71 -37.87 -9.97
N GLY A 486 -12.70 -36.64 -10.46
CA GLY A 486 -12.19 -35.47 -9.75
C GLY A 486 -13.28 -34.44 -9.52
N GLY A 487 -13.27 -33.87 -8.32
CA GLY A 487 -14.29 -32.94 -7.88
C GLY A 487 -13.95 -32.20 -6.60
N GLU A 488 -14.98 -31.63 -5.97
CA GLU A 488 -14.86 -30.89 -4.70
C GLU A 488 -14.41 -31.80 -3.54
N GLU A 489 -14.70 -33.10 -3.64
CA GLU A 489 -14.25 -34.12 -2.69
C GLU A 489 -12.82 -34.62 -2.96
N GLY A 490 -12.10 -34.03 -3.91
CA GLY A 490 -10.83 -34.54 -4.41
C GLY A 490 -11.06 -35.66 -5.41
N ILE A 491 -10.38 -36.79 -5.21
CA ILE A 491 -10.42 -37.93 -6.14
C ILE A 491 -11.22 -39.07 -5.56
N VAL A 492 -12.17 -39.57 -6.35
CA VAL A 492 -13.01 -40.72 -6.03
C VAL A 492 -12.92 -41.75 -7.14
N THR A 493 -12.67 -43.00 -6.78
CA THR A 493 -12.56 -44.12 -7.72
C THR A 493 -13.82 -44.97 -7.74
N LEU A 494 -14.27 -45.41 -8.91
CA LEU A 494 -15.24 -46.48 -9.11
C LEU A 494 -14.50 -47.76 -9.49
N LYS A 495 -14.48 -48.74 -8.57
CA LYS A 495 -13.93 -50.08 -8.78
C LYS A 495 -14.89 -51.11 -8.20
N ASP A 496 -15.14 -52.20 -8.92
CA ASP A 496 -16.06 -53.26 -8.49
C ASP A 496 -17.45 -52.74 -8.07
N ASN A 497 -18.00 -51.78 -8.84
CA ASN A 497 -19.26 -51.09 -8.57
C ASN A 497 -19.31 -50.31 -7.24
N LYS A 498 -18.16 -50.03 -6.60
CA LYS A 498 -18.06 -49.28 -5.36
C LYS A 498 -17.27 -47.98 -5.56
N LEU A 499 -17.81 -46.89 -5.03
CA LEU A 499 -17.15 -45.60 -4.99
C LEU A 499 -16.31 -45.47 -3.72
N LYS A 500 -15.04 -45.07 -3.87
CA LYS A 500 -14.11 -44.88 -2.75
C LYS A 500 -13.30 -43.60 -2.95
N LYS A 501 -13.23 -42.76 -1.91
CA LYS A 501 -12.35 -41.59 -1.88
C LYS A 501 -10.89 -42.02 -1.74
N ILE A 502 -10.01 -41.41 -2.54
CA ILE A 502 -8.58 -41.64 -2.51
C ILE A 502 -7.89 -40.42 -1.90
N SER A 503 -7.04 -40.66 -0.91
CA SER A 503 -6.18 -39.63 -0.34
C SER A 503 -5.02 -39.36 -1.27
N ILE A 504 -4.80 -38.08 -1.60
CA ILE A 504 -3.60 -37.63 -2.30
C ILE A 504 -2.61 -37.18 -1.23
N SER A 505 -1.31 -37.36 -1.48
CA SER A 505 -0.23 -36.98 -0.56
C SER A 505 -0.23 -35.50 -0.14
N ASP A 506 -0.97 -34.65 -0.85
CA ASP A 506 -1.02 -33.19 -0.65
C ASP A 506 -2.25 -32.71 0.13
N GLY A 507 -2.99 -33.62 0.78
CA GLY A 507 -4.19 -33.29 1.53
C GLY A 507 -5.45 -33.22 0.65
N GLN A 508 -6.48 -32.50 1.14
CA GLN A 508 -7.75 -32.37 0.44
C GLN A 508 -7.66 -31.26 -0.62
N LEU A 509 -7.68 -31.66 -1.89
CA LEU A 509 -7.63 -30.77 -3.06
C LEU A 509 -9.00 -30.68 -3.71
N ASN A 510 -9.42 -29.49 -4.11
CA ASN A 510 -10.58 -29.31 -4.99
C ASN A 510 -10.11 -29.37 -6.45
N ILE A 511 -10.63 -30.34 -7.21
CA ILE A 511 -10.21 -30.64 -8.58
C ILE A 511 -11.30 -30.19 -9.54
N ASN A 512 -10.95 -29.27 -10.44
CA ASN A 512 -11.86 -28.79 -11.48
C ASN A 512 -11.83 -29.68 -12.73
N PHE A 513 -10.67 -30.27 -13.04
CA PHE A 513 -10.53 -31.10 -14.23
C PHE A 513 -9.35 -32.07 -14.11
N LEU A 514 -9.48 -33.25 -14.72
CA LEU A 514 -8.39 -34.20 -14.89
C LEU A 514 -8.39 -34.84 -16.28
N ILE A 515 -7.20 -35.07 -16.82
CA ILE A 515 -6.99 -35.75 -18.09
C ILE A 515 -5.78 -36.69 -17.99
N LYS A 516 -5.69 -37.62 -18.95
CA LYS A 516 -4.45 -38.33 -19.23
C LYS A 516 -3.76 -37.71 -20.43
N ASP A 517 -2.44 -37.60 -20.36
CA ASP A 517 -1.63 -37.30 -21.53
C ASP A 517 -1.34 -38.59 -22.33
N LYS A 518 -0.63 -38.46 -23.45
CA LYS A 518 -0.33 -39.59 -24.35
C LYS A 518 0.65 -40.61 -23.75
N GLU A 519 1.30 -40.27 -22.64
CA GLU A 519 2.21 -41.16 -21.89
C GLU A 519 1.51 -41.78 -20.67
N ASP A 520 0.17 -41.71 -20.60
CA ASP A 520 -0.67 -42.14 -19.48
C ASP A 520 -0.35 -41.45 -18.13
N LYS A 521 0.35 -40.30 -18.15
CA LYS A 521 0.48 -39.44 -16.96
C LYS A 521 -0.79 -38.64 -16.78
N ILE A 522 -1.13 -38.37 -15.53
CA ILE A 522 -2.35 -37.67 -15.17
C ILE A 522 -2.03 -36.20 -14.93
N TRP A 523 -2.86 -35.33 -15.51
CA TRP A 523 -2.79 -33.90 -15.29
C TRP A 523 -4.06 -33.45 -14.58
N ILE A 524 -3.89 -32.64 -13.54
CA ILE A 524 -4.95 -32.22 -12.61
C ILE A 524 -4.97 -30.70 -12.55
N ALA A 525 -6.10 -30.09 -12.90
CA ALA A 525 -6.38 -28.68 -12.70
C ALA A 525 -7.12 -28.51 -11.37
N THR A 526 -6.64 -27.60 -10.54
CA THR A 526 -7.16 -27.41 -9.19
C THR A 526 -7.81 -26.04 -9.01
N ALA A 527 -8.70 -25.94 -8.02
CA ALA A 527 -9.32 -24.70 -7.62
C ALA A 527 -8.47 -23.91 -6.60
N GLY A 528 -7.20 -23.63 -6.92
CA GLY A 528 -6.35 -22.75 -6.09
C GLY A 528 -4.92 -23.23 -5.83
N ASN A 529 -4.53 -24.41 -6.30
CA ASN A 529 -3.17 -24.96 -6.15
C ASN A 529 -2.43 -25.12 -7.49
N GLY A 530 -2.88 -24.41 -8.52
CA GLY A 530 -2.33 -24.47 -9.87
C GLY A 530 -2.63 -25.80 -10.57
N ILE A 531 -1.61 -26.35 -11.24
CA ILE A 531 -1.71 -27.57 -12.05
C ILE A 531 -0.75 -28.61 -11.48
N MET A 532 -1.18 -29.87 -11.42
CA MET A 532 -0.35 -30.98 -10.95
C MET A 532 -0.24 -32.07 -12.01
N GLN A 533 0.95 -32.65 -12.11
CA GLN A 533 1.22 -33.86 -12.86
C GLN A 533 1.39 -35.02 -11.88
N ALA A 534 0.73 -36.14 -12.15
CA ALA A 534 0.70 -37.32 -11.30
C ALA A 534 0.85 -38.62 -12.11
N SER A 535 1.15 -39.71 -11.43
CA SER A 535 1.13 -41.07 -11.97
C SER A 535 0.38 -42.01 -11.05
N PHE A 536 -0.11 -43.11 -11.63
CA PHE A 536 -0.64 -44.23 -10.85
C PHE A 536 0.48 -44.89 -10.04
N ASP A 537 0.23 -45.19 -8.77
CA ASP A 537 1.23 -45.69 -7.82
C ASP A 537 1.30 -47.23 -7.70
N GLY A 538 0.71 -47.96 -8.65
CA GLY A 538 0.65 -49.43 -8.63
C GLY A 538 -0.17 -50.03 -7.46
N GLY A 539 -0.73 -49.20 -6.57
CA GLY A 539 -1.37 -49.60 -5.30
C GLY A 539 -2.79 -49.08 -5.07
N ASN A 540 -3.47 -48.58 -6.10
CA ASN A 540 -4.79 -47.89 -6.06
C ASN A 540 -4.75 -46.42 -5.56
N GLY A 541 -3.62 -45.73 -5.66
CA GLY A 541 -3.49 -44.30 -5.36
C GLY A 541 -2.83 -43.50 -6.50
N LEU A 542 -2.59 -42.22 -6.23
CA LEU A 542 -1.93 -41.29 -7.15
C LEU A 542 -0.73 -40.64 -6.49
N GLN A 543 0.42 -40.74 -7.16
CA GLN A 543 1.64 -40.08 -6.77
C GLN A 543 1.79 -38.76 -7.54
N ILE A 544 1.88 -37.64 -6.83
CA ILE A 544 2.19 -36.34 -7.44
C ILE A 544 3.66 -36.33 -7.87
N LEU A 545 3.92 -36.17 -9.17
CA LEU A 545 5.25 -36.11 -9.76
C LEU A 545 5.79 -34.68 -9.78
N LYS A 546 4.93 -33.72 -10.13
CA LYS A 546 5.31 -32.31 -10.22
C LYS A 546 4.10 -31.41 -9.97
N LYS A 547 4.35 -30.28 -9.30
CA LYS A 547 3.39 -29.18 -9.16
C LYS A 547 3.88 -27.99 -9.97
N PHE A 548 2.94 -27.29 -10.56
CA PHE A 548 3.14 -26.04 -11.25
C PHE A 548 2.30 -25.00 -10.54
N THR A 549 2.96 -23.94 -10.09
CA THR A 549 2.37 -22.85 -9.32
C THR A 549 2.69 -21.52 -9.98
N GLU A 550 2.19 -20.41 -9.42
CA GLU A 550 2.53 -19.07 -9.90
C GLU A 550 4.04 -18.78 -9.81
N ASN A 551 4.73 -19.38 -8.84
CA ASN A 551 6.19 -19.29 -8.71
C ASN A 551 6.94 -20.00 -9.85
N ASP A 552 6.32 -21.00 -10.48
CA ASP A 552 6.88 -21.69 -11.66
C ASP A 552 6.57 -20.93 -12.96
N GLY A 553 5.73 -19.89 -12.91
CA GLY A 553 5.34 -19.06 -14.04
C GLY A 553 3.89 -19.21 -14.49
N LEU A 554 3.02 -19.92 -13.75
CA LEU A 554 1.57 -19.87 -14.03
C LEU A 554 1.03 -18.46 -13.75
N HIS A 555 0.08 -17.97 -14.56
CA HIS A 555 -0.56 -16.67 -14.33
C HIS A 555 -1.77 -16.71 -13.39
N SER A 556 -2.11 -17.90 -12.89
CA SER A 556 -3.28 -18.17 -12.05
C SER A 556 -2.99 -19.38 -11.15
N SER A 557 -3.60 -19.41 -9.98
CA SER A 557 -3.68 -20.60 -9.13
C SER A 557 -4.95 -21.44 -9.38
N HIS A 558 -5.89 -20.89 -10.15
CA HIS A 558 -7.20 -21.50 -10.42
C HIS A 558 -7.35 -21.83 -11.92
N TYR A 559 -7.39 -23.12 -12.24
CA TYR A 559 -7.58 -23.63 -13.60
C TYR A 559 -8.85 -24.48 -13.70
N LEU A 560 -9.61 -24.30 -14.78
CA LEU A 560 -10.95 -24.83 -14.96
C LEU A 560 -11.02 -26.03 -15.91
N THR A 561 -10.08 -26.14 -16.85
CA THR A 561 -10.06 -27.20 -17.87
C THR A 561 -8.64 -27.52 -18.30
N LEU A 562 -8.44 -28.73 -18.83
CA LEU A 562 -7.18 -29.20 -19.41
C LEU A 562 -7.44 -29.89 -20.76
N LEU A 563 -6.46 -29.78 -21.65
CA LEU A 563 -6.43 -30.44 -22.95
C LEU A 563 -5.00 -30.89 -23.26
N ALA A 564 -4.79 -32.17 -23.52
CA ALA A 564 -3.56 -32.67 -24.13
C ALA A 564 -3.70 -32.57 -25.66
N ASP A 565 -2.81 -31.83 -26.30
CA ASP A 565 -2.83 -31.64 -27.76
C ASP A 565 -2.16 -32.80 -28.52
N LYS A 566 -2.16 -32.71 -29.86
CA LYS A 566 -1.52 -33.68 -30.75
C LYS A 566 0.00 -33.83 -30.53
N ASP A 567 0.68 -32.84 -29.98
CA ASP A 567 2.11 -32.91 -29.68
C ASP A 567 2.39 -33.24 -28.20
N ASN A 568 1.35 -33.62 -27.46
CA ASN A 568 1.37 -33.95 -26.04
C ASN A 568 1.64 -32.75 -25.12
N ASN A 569 1.53 -31.52 -25.60
CA ASN A 569 1.54 -30.33 -24.74
C ASN A 569 0.22 -30.20 -24.00
N ILE A 570 0.28 -29.63 -22.81
CA ILE A 570 -0.90 -29.50 -21.95
C ILE A 570 -1.38 -28.06 -21.98
N TRP A 571 -2.52 -27.85 -22.59
CA TRP A 571 -3.24 -26.60 -22.57
C TRP A 571 -4.19 -26.56 -21.38
N ALA A 572 -4.19 -25.46 -20.65
CA ALA A 572 -4.96 -25.27 -19.44
C ALA A 572 -5.72 -23.94 -19.50
N GLY A 573 -7.03 -24.00 -19.31
CA GLY A 573 -7.88 -22.80 -19.28
C GLY A 573 -8.07 -22.29 -17.86
N SER A 574 -7.94 -20.99 -17.66
CA SER A 574 -8.16 -20.29 -16.40
C SER A 574 -9.16 -19.15 -16.59
N SER A 575 -9.55 -18.46 -15.51
CA SER A 575 -10.37 -17.25 -15.60
C SER A 575 -9.66 -16.09 -16.31
N ASN A 576 -8.33 -16.11 -16.41
CA ASN A 576 -7.51 -15.03 -16.97
C ASN A 576 -6.92 -15.32 -18.36
N GLY A 577 -7.32 -16.42 -18.99
CA GLY A 577 -6.82 -16.85 -20.30
C GLY A 577 -6.36 -18.30 -20.30
N VAL A 578 -5.45 -18.65 -21.22
CA VAL A 578 -4.96 -20.01 -21.42
C VAL A 578 -3.46 -20.10 -21.19
N THR A 579 -3.02 -21.24 -20.64
CA THR A 579 -1.62 -21.55 -20.42
C THR A 579 -1.28 -22.84 -21.16
N VAL A 580 -0.10 -22.90 -21.80
CA VAL A 580 0.45 -24.15 -22.33
C VAL A 580 1.68 -24.56 -21.51
N ILE A 581 1.72 -25.84 -21.15
CA ILE A 581 2.87 -26.49 -20.53
C ILE A 581 3.50 -27.40 -21.57
N GLY A 582 4.66 -27.00 -22.06
CA GLY A 582 5.41 -27.72 -23.09
C GLY A 582 5.98 -29.03 -22.56
N GLN A 583 5.82 -30.11 -23.32
CA GLN A 583 6.43 -31.41 -23.02
C GLN A 583 7.59 -31.77 -23.98
N THR A 584 7.81 -30.97 -25.02
CA THR A 584 8.81 -31.22 -26.07
C THR A 584 10.03 -30.30 -25.98
N LYS A 585 11.10 -30.63 -26.72
CA LYS A 585 12.35 -29.83 -26.77
C LYS A 585 12.22 -28.48 -27.51
N GLN A 586 11.09 -28.20 -28.17
CA GLN A 586 10.90 -26.96 -28.94
C GLN A 586 10.64 -25.72 -28.07
N PHE A 587 10.38 -25.92 -26.78
CA PHE A 587 10.07 -24.85 -25.84
C PHE A 587 11.36 -24.27 -25.23
N THR A 588 11.57 -22.97 -25.41
CA THR A 588 12.62 -22.23 -24.67
C THR A 588 12.29 -22.09 -23.18
N SER A 589 11.00 -22.18 -22.82
CA SER A 589 10.46 -22.14 -21.46
C SER A 589 9.32 -23.16 -21.30
N ARG A 590 9.22 -23.81 -20.14
CA ARG A 590 8.23 -24.87 -19.87
C ARG A 590 6.78 -24.38 -19.78
N ILE A 591 6.55 -23.10 -19.45
CA ILE A 591 5.21 -22.54 -19.22
C ILE A 591 5.08 -21.24 -20.02
N ILE A 592 4.00 -21.14 -20.81
CA ILE A 592 3.67 -19.97 -21.61
C ILE A 592 2.20 -19.64 -21.39
N ASN A 593 1.92 -18.37 -21.09
CA ASN A 593 0.59 -17.86 -20.78
C ASN A 593 0.12 -16.90 -21.87
N PHE A 594 -1.17 -16.97 -22.20
CA PHE A 594 -1.84 -16.09 -23.15
C PHE A 594 -3.09 -15.50 -22.51
N ASN A 595 -3.26 -14.19 -22.66
CA ASN A 595 -4.42 -13.46 -22.13
C ASN A 595 -4.93 -12.42 -23.14
N GLU A 596 -5.80 -11.50 -22.68
CA GLU A 596 -6.38 -10.45 -23.51
C GLU A 596 -5.33 -9.59 -24.25
N SER A 597 -4.16 -9.36 -23.64
CA SER A 597 -3.07 -8.59 -24.26
C SER A 597 -2.37 -9.29 -25.43
N ASP A 598 -2.58 -10.61 -25.55
CA ASP A 598 -2.10 -11.45 -26.64
C ASP A 598 -3.19 -11.66 -27.72
N GLY A 599 -4.36 -11.02 -27.56
CA GLY A 599 -5.51 -11.15 -28.46
C GLY A 599 -6.46 -12.28 -28.06
N PHE A 600 -6.24 -12.96 -26.94
CA PHE A 600 -7.24 -13.86 -26.38
C PHE A 600 -8.50 -13.06 -26.02
N ILE A 601 -9.65 -13.74 -25.94
CA ILE A 601 -10.91 -13.09 -25.55
C ILE A 601 -10.82 -12.48 -24.13
N LYS A 602 -11.77 -11.63 -23.74
CA LYS A 602 -11.73 -10.86 -22.49
C LYS A 602 -11.78 -11.74 -21.24
N ALA A 603 -10.86 -11.54 -20.28
CA ALA A 603 -10.77 -12.29 -19.02
C ALA A 603 -11.98 -12.15 -18.07
N GLY A 604 -12.02 -12.98 -17.02
CA GLY A 604 -13.07 -13.03 -15.99
C GLY A 604 -14.07 -14.17 -16.18
N TYR A 605 -13.66 -15.28 -16.79
CA TYR A 605 -14.57 -16.40 -17.07
C TYR A 605 -14.88 -17.22 -15.84
N ASN A 606 -16.15 -17.57 -15.67
CA ASN A 606 -16.56 -18.62 -14.74
C ASN A 606 -16.44 -20.01 -15.37
N TYR A 607 -16.37 -20.08 -16.71
CA TYR A 607 -16.26 -21.32 -17.44
C TYR A 607 -15.39 -21.15 -18.68
N ILE A 608 -14.50 -22.12 -18.92
CA ILE A 608 -13.74 -22.27 -20.15
C ILE A 608 -13.61 -23.76 -20.46
N GLN A 609 -13.88 -24.16 -21.70
CA GLN A 609 -13.61 -25.51 -22.19
C GLN A 609 -12.69 -25.44 -23.40
N LEU A 610 -11.65 -26.26 -23.38
CA LEU A 610 -10.68 -26.41 -24.47
C LEU A 610 -10.93 -27.71 -25.22
N LYS A 611 -10.90 -27.65 -26.54
CA LYS A 611 -10.99 -28.84 -27.40
C LYS A 611 -10.17 -28.66 -28.66
N GLN A 612 -9.38 -29.67 -29.03
CA GLN A 612 -8.71 -29.70 -30.32
C GLN A 612 -9.60 -30.35 -31.38
N ALA A 613 -9.77 -29.67 -32.51
CA ALA A 613 -10.47 -30.17 -33.68
C ALA A 613 -9.54 -31.02 -34.58
N ALA A 614 -10.12 -31.79 -35.50
CA ALA A 614 -9.41 -32.70 -36.40
C ALA A 614 -8.40 -31.96 -37.28
N ASN A 615 -8.71 -30.73 -37.68
CA ASN A 615 -7.81 -29.85 -38.43
C ASN A 615 -6.59 -29.33 -37.64
N GLY A 616 -6.47 -29.66 -36.35
CA GLY A 616 -5.36 -29.24 -35.48
C GLY A 616 -5.64 -27.98 -34.66
N MET A 617 -6.65 -27.18 -35.03
CA MET A 617 -7.01 -25.97 -34.28
C MET A 617 -7.54 -26.30 -32.89
N ILE A 618 -7.16 -25.49 -31.91
CA ILE A 618 -7.71 -25.53 -30.56
C ILE A 618 -8.81 -24.48 -30.44
N TRP A 619 -9.96 -24.91 -29.94
CA TRP A 619 -11.11 -24.08 -29.67
C TRP A 619 -11.26 -23.87 -28.16
N ALA A 620 -11.55 -22.62 -27.77
CA ALA A 620 -11.86 -22.23 -26.41
C ALA A 620 -13.26 -21.60 -26.37
N ALA A 621 -14.21 -22.31 -25.77
CA ALA A 621 -15.55 -21.80 -25.48
C ALA A 621 -15.57 -21.22 -24.06
N THR A 622 -16.09 -20.00 -23.90
CA THR A 622 -16.11 -19.29 -22.62
C THR A 622 -17.43 -18.58 -22.36
N THR A 623 -17.61 -18.08 -21.15
CA THR A 623 -18.73 -17.19 -20.77
C THR A 623 -18.87 -15.97 -21.69
N PHE A 624 -17.80 -15.41 -22.25
CA PHE A 624 -17.87 -14.17 -23.05
C PHE A 624 -17.87 -14.38 -24.56
N GLY A 625 -17.53 -15.58 -25.04
CA GLY A 625 -17.36 -15.83 -26.46
C GLY A 625 -16.61 -17.12 -26.75
N ILE A 626 -16.38 -17.33 -28.04
CA ILE A 626 -15.62 -18.47 -28.56
C ILE A 626 -14.44 -17.98 -29.40
N THR A 627 -13.27 -18.54 -29.14
CA THR A 627 -12.05 -18.28 -29.91
C THR A 627 -11.41 -19.57 -30.38
N ALA A 628 -10.67 -19.51 -31.48
CA ALA A 628 -9.85 -20.62 -31.96
C ALA A 628 -8.48 -20.13 -32.37
N PHE A 629 -7.50 -21.02 -32.28
CA PHE A 629 -6.12 -20.75 -32.65
C PHE A 629 -5.43 -22.02 -33.13
N ASP A 630 -4.38 -21.85 -33.91
CA ASP A 630 -3.54 -22.93 -34.40
C ASP A 630 -2.25 -22.97 -33.57
N PRO A 631 -2.02 -24.02 -32.74
CA PRO A 631 -0.86 -24.09 -31.88
C PRO A 631 0.47 -24.13 -32.67
N GLU A 632 0.48 -24.55 -33.94
CA GLU A 632 1.70 -24.58 -34.76
C GLU A 632 2.12 -23.18 -35.25
N LYS A 633 1.19 -22.22 -35.31
CA LYS A 633 1.47 -20.84 -35.74
C LYS A 633 1.95 -19.93 -34.61
N ILE A 634 1.96 -20.43 -33.38
CA ILE A 634 2.35 -19.66 -32.20
C ILE A 634 3.87 -19.60 -32.12
N ASN A 635 4.41 -18.38 -32.07
CA ASN A 635 5.82 -18.19 -31.73
C ASN A 635 6.02 -18.33 -30.22
N TYR A 636 6.51 -19.49 -29.79
CA TYR A 636 6.83 -19.79 -28.40
C TYR A 636 8.14 -19.17 -27.90
N SER A 637 8.98 -18.65 -28.79
CA SER A 637 10.24 -17.99 -28.41
C SER A 637 9.97 -16.60 -27.82
N SER A 638 10.84 -16.20 -26.89
CA SER A 638 10.77 -14.91 -26.22
C SER A 638 12.17 -14.42 -25.84
N ALA A 639 12.43 -13.14 -26.13
CA ALA A 639 13.60 -12.47 -25.61
C ALA A 639 13.44 -12.26 -24.08
N PRO A 640 14.46 -12.55 -23.28
CA PRO A 640 14.44 -12.22 -21.86
C PRO A 640 14.17 -10.73 -21.61
N PRO A 641 13.27 -10.37 -20.68
CA PRO A 641 12.98 -8.99 -20.36
C PRO A 641 14.23 -8.28 -19.79
N LEU A 642 14.47 -7.04 -20.20
CA LEU A 642 15.50 -6.19 -19.62
C LEU A 642 14.90 -5.40 -18.45
N VAL A 643 15.40 -5.65 -17.24
CA VAL A 643 14.83 -5.07 -16.00
C VAL A 643 15.63 -3.85 -15.59
N TYR A 644 14.91 -2.81 -15.19
CA TYR A 644 15.46 -1.54 -14.77
C TYR A 644 14.76 -1.07 -13.49
N ILE A 645 15.54 -0.62 -12.52
CA ILE A 645 15.02 0.28 -11.48
C ILE A 645 14.81 1.62 -12.18
N THR A 646 13.65 2.25 -12.06
CA THR A 646 13.30 3.51 -12.72
C THR A 646 13.34 4.69 -11.76
N GLY A 647 13.25 4.44 -10.46
CA GLY A 647 13.37 5.48 -9.43
C GLY A 647 13.58 4.91 -8.04
N VAL A 648 14.21 5.72 -7.19
CA VAL A 648 14.38 5.45 -5.75
C VAL A 648 13.95 6.71 -5.01
N ARG A 649 13.02 6.59 -4.06
CA ARG A 649 12.45 7.72 -3.32
C ARG A 649 12.58 7.51 -1.81
N GLN A 650 12.93 8.56 -1.07
CA GLN A 650 12.89 8.57 0.38
C GLN A 650 11.50 8.95 0.87
N ILE A 651 10.92 8.18 1.79
CA ILE A 651 9.55 8.40 2.28
C ILE A 651 9.44 9.74 3.03
N GLU A 652 10.35 10.00 3.96
CA GLU A 652 10.23 11.16 4.87
C GLU A 652 10.37 12.52 4.16
N ARG A 653 11.13 12.58 3.08
CA ARG A 653 11.42 13.84 2.35
C ARG A 653 10.60 13.99 1.07
N ASN A 654 9.91 12.93 0.64
CA ASN A 654 9.32 12.79 -0.70
C ASN A 654 10.27 13.20 -1.85
N ASN A 655 11.59 13.18 -1.58
CA ASN A 655 12.61 13.59 -2.52
C ASN A 655 13.08 12.36 -3.29
N PRO A 656 13.11 12.41 -4.63
CA PRO A 656 13.70 11.36 -5.44
C PRO A 656 15.22 11.36 -5.24
N VAL A 657 15.76 10.21 -4.81
CA VAL A 657 17.19 9.91 -4.86
C VAL A 657 17.61 9.72 -6.32
N ILE A 658 16.74 9.08 -7.10
CA ILE A 658 16.88 8.87 -8.54
C ILE A 658 15.56 9.28 -9.19
N GLU A 659 15.61 10.29 -10.07
CA GLU A 659 14.45 10.76 -10.83
C GLU A 659 14.25 10.05 -12.17
N LYS A 660 15.30 9.42 -12.72
CA LYS A 660 15.29 8.85 -14.08
C LYS A 660 16.12 7.56 -14.16
N PRO A 661 15.71 6.59 -15.00
CA PRO A 661 16.43 5.34 -15.16
C PRO A 661 17.86 5.60 -15.61
N SER A 662 18.83 5.21 -14.78
CA SER A 662 20.26 5.32 -15.07
C SER A 662 20.93 4.00 -14.72
N HIS A 663 21.28 3.20 -15.73
CA HIS A 663 21.88 1.89 -15.51
C HIS A 663 23.27 1.80 -16.18
N PRO A 664 24.32 1.22 -15.53
CA PRO A 664 24.36 0.82 -14.14
C PRO A 664 24.36 2.02 -13.18
N TYR A 665 23.81 1.82 -11.99
CA TYR A 665 23.80 2.84 -10.94
C TYR A 665 25.22 3.03 -10.37
N PRO A 666 25.65 4.28 -10.10
CA PRO A 666 26.91 4.53 -9.39
C PRO A 666 26.94 3.79 -8.04
N PRO A 667 28.03 3.11 -7.67
CA PRO A 667 28.15 2.56 -6.33
C PRO A 667 28.35 3.68 -5.28
N GLY A 668 28.00 3.41 -4.03
CA GLY A 668 28.38 4.26 -2.89
C GLY A 668 27.33 5.28 -2.44
N TYR A 669 26.04 5.01 -2.62
CA TYR A 669 25.00 5.83 -1.99
C TYR A 669 25.01 5.62 -0.47
N GLU A 670 25.30 6.70 0.27
CA GLU A 670 25.26 6.72 1.73
C GLU A 670 24.14 7.63 2.22
N PHE A 671 23.32 7.12 3.15
CA PHE A 671 22.18 7.83 3.72
C PHE A 671 22.32 7.94 5.23
N GLU A 672 21.89 9.08 5.79
CA GLU A 672 21.87 9.30 7.24
C GLU A 672 20.84 8.41 7.93
N ALA A 673 20.99 8.22 9.24
CA ALA A 673 20.10 7.35 10.02
C ALA A 673 18.62 7.80 10.04
N SER A 674 18.33 9.07 9.72
CA SER A 674 16.95 9.55 9.51
C SER A 674 16.36 9.05 8.19
N ASP A 675 17.20 8.91 7.16
CA ASP A 675 16.77 8.57 5.82
C ASP A 675 16.77 7.04 5.68
N ASN A 676 15.87 6.37 6.41
CA ASN A 676 15.88 4.90 6.59
C ASN A 676 14.73 4.16 5.90
N SER A 677 13.91 4.88 5.14
CA SER A 677 12.70 4.36 4.51
C SER A 677 12.68 4.71 3.01
N PHE A 678 12.55 3.70 2.16
CA PHE A 678 12.79 3.80 0.71
C PHE A 678 11.70 3.11 -0.10
N HIS A 679 11.30 3.74 -1.20
CA HIS A 679 10.52 3.14 -2.28
C HIS A 679 11.39 2.91 -3.51
N PHE A 680 11.28 1.71 -4.10
CA PHE A 680 11.96 1.31 -5.32
C PHE A 680 10.93 1.13 -6.44
N ASN A 681 10.98 2.01 -7.43
CA ASN A 681 10.22 1.89 -8.66
C ASN A 681 11.05 1.14 -9.70
N PHE A 682 10.45 0.19 -10.41
CA PHE A 682 11.14 -0.60 -11.43
C PHE A 682 10.21 -1.02 -12.58
N THR A 683 10.79 -1.40 -13.70
CA THR A 683 10.08 -1.83 -14.90
C THR A 683 10.91 -2.85 -15.68
N ALA A 684 10.27 -3.57 -16.59
CA ALA A 684 10.91 -4.44 -17.55
C ALA A 684 10.56 -3.98 -18.96
N ALA A 685 11.58 -3.71 -19.78
CA ALA A 685 11.44 -3.39 -21.20
C ALA A 685 11.18 -4.68 -21.99
N ASP A 686 9.96 -5.18 -21.92
CA ASP A 686 9.43 -6.22 -22.79
C ASP A 686 8.07 -5.75 -23.31
N TYR A 687 8.06 -5.34 -24.57
CA TYR A 687 6.83 -4.90 -25.22
C TYR A 687 6.06 -6.07 -25.85
N ALA A 688 6.65 -7.25 -26.03
CA ALA A 688 5.89 -8.39 -26.52
C ALA A 688 4.87 -8.82 -25.47
N SER A 689 5.30 -8.87 -24.21
CA SER A 689 4.56 -9.38 -23.05
C SER A 689 4.04 -8.26 -22.16
N GLN A 690 2.72 -8.16 -21.94
CA GLN A 690 2.16 -7.14 -21.02
C GLN A 690 1.93 -7.65 -19.59
N ASP A 691 1.96 -8.97 -19.38
CA ASP A 691 1.87 -9.60 -18.07
C ASP A 691 3.25 -10.09 -17.62
N ILE A 692 4.02 -9.17 -17.02
CA ILE A 692 5.35 -9.44 -16.48
C ILE A 692 5.24 -9.58 -14.97
N LYS A 693 5.78 -10.69 -14.44
CA LYS A 693 5.88 -10.96 -13.01
C LYS A 693 7.24 -10.52 -12.49
N TYR A 694 7.26 -9.74 -11.41
CA TYR A 694 8.48 -9.25 -10.77
C TYR A 694 8.76 -10.01 -9.48
N TYR A 695 10.05 -10.21 -9.22
CA TYR A 695 10.55 -10.84 -8.01
C TYR A 695 11.65 -9.96 -7.44
N TYR A 696 11.59 -9.67 -6.16
CA TYR A 696 12.55 -8.79 -5.49
C TYR A 696 13.13 -9.43 -4.23
N ARG A 697 14.23 -8.85 -3.78
CA ARG A 697 14.93 -9.18 -2.54
C ARG A 697 15.75 -7.98 -2.08
N LEU A 698 15.77 -7.72 -0.78
CA LEU A 698 16.73 -6.78 -0.18
C LEU A 698 17.84 -7.55 0.54
N ASP A 699 18.99 -7.72 -0.11
CA ASP A 699 20.15 -8.33 0.55
C ASP A 699 20.54 -7.48 1.77
N GLY A 700 20.74 -8.12 2.93
CA GLY A 700 20.91 -7.44 4.22
C GLY A 700 19.67 -7.48 5.12
N LEU A 701 18.51 -7.84 4.55
CA LEU A 701 17.27 -8.11 5.28
C LEU A 701 16.68 -9.48 4.91
N ASP A 702 16.53 -9.75 3.61
CA ASP A 702 15.89 -10.96 3.08
C ASP A 702 16.91 -12.05 2.71
N THR A 703 16.49 -13.32 2.83
CA THR A 703 17.29 -14.49 2.40
C THR A 703 16.75 -15.16 1.14
N ALA A 704 15.44 -15.07 0.89
CA ALA A 704 14.75 -15.64 -0.26
C ALA A 704 14.19 -14.54 -1.19
N TRP A 705 13.84 -14.93 -2.42
CA TRP A 705 13.13 -14.04 -3.34
C TRP A 705 11.65 -13.96 -2.97
N THR A 706 11.08 -12.76 -3.03
CA THR A 706 9.66 -12.51 -2.82
C THR A 706 9.01 -12.14 -4.14
N SER A 707 7.84 -12.71 -4.43
CA SER A 707 7.03 -12.33 -5.59
C SER A 707 6.34 -10.99 -5.34
N ALA A 708 6.55 -10.02 -6.23
CA ALA A 708 5.78 -8.79 -6.29
C ALA A 708 4.55 -8.90 -7.22
N GLY A 709 4.34 -10.06 -7.86
CA GLY A 709 3.34 -10.20 -8.93
C GLY A 709 3.59 -9.16 -10.02
N ASN A 710 2.60 -8.33 -10.32
CA ASN A 710 2.72 -7.25 -11.32
C ASN A 710 3.06 -5.89 -10.69
N GLN A 711 3.31 -5.82 -9.38
CA GLN A 711 3.66 -4.56 -8.71
C GLN A 711 5.05 -4.08 -9.13
N ARG A 712 5.16 -2.77 -9.31
CA ARG A 712 6.36 -2.07 -9.81
C ARG A 712 6.90 -1.03 -8.83
N ASP A 713 6.38 -1.02 -7.61
CA ASP A 713 6.76 -0.12 -6.53
C ASP A 713 6.78 -0.93 -5.23
N ILE A 714 7.96 -1.02 -4.62
CA ILE A 714 8.17 -1.77 -3.37
C ILE A 714 8.80 -0.84 -2.34
N GLY A 715 8.17 -0.74 -1.17
CA GLY A 715 8.60 0.07 -0.05
C GLY A 715 9.25 -0.76 1.05
N PHE A 716 10.32 -0.24 1.65
CA PHE A 716 10.93 -0.74 2.88
C PHE A 716 10.96 0.39 3.90
N GLU A 717 10.43 0.14 5.10
CA GLU A 717 10.33 1.13 6.16
C GLU A 717 11.25 0.79 7.34
N ASN A 718 11.79 1.82 8.00
CA ASN A 718 12.56 1.70 9.23
C ASN A 718 13.78 0.76 9.15
N LEU A 719 14.54 0.83 8.05
CA LEU A 719 15.76 0.04 7.90
C LEU A 719 16.80 0.43 8.96
N SER A 720 17.45 -0.58 9.53
CA SER A 720 18.53 -0.35 10.51
C SER A 720 19.80 0.16 9.82
N PRO A 721 20.73 0.82 10.54
CA PRO A 721 22.03 1.15 9.98
C PRO A 721 22.76 -0.12 9.49
N GLY A 722 23.22 -0.10 8.23
CA GLY A 722 23.72 -1.30 7.56
C GLY A 722 23.98 -1.09 6.08
N LYS A 723 24.47 -2.14 5.41
CA LYS A 723 24.65 -2.19 3.95
C LYS A 723 23.54 -3.01 3.34
N TYR A 724 22.91 -2.49 2.30
CA TYR A 724 21.78 -3.10 1.63
C TYR A 724 21.96 -3.11 0.12
N THR A 725 21.45 -4.16 -0.51
CA THR A 725 21.39 -4.27 -1.96
C THR A 725 20.00 -4.72 -2.39
N PHE A 726 19.23 -3.79 -2.97
CA PHE A 726 17.95 -4.10 -3.59
C PHE A 726 18.19 -4.78 -4.93
N ARG A 727 17.57 -5.95 -5.14
CA ARG A 727 17.60 -6.70 -6.39
C ARG A 727 16.19 -6.94 -6.88
N VAL A 728 16.00 -6.78 -8.18
CA VAL A 728 14.75 -7.15 -8.84
C VAL A 728 15.04 -7.86 -10.16
N LYS A 729 14.27 -8.91 -10.43
CA LYS A 729 14.26 -9.66 -11.69
C LYS A 729 12.84 -9.82 -12.19
N ALA A 730 12.68 -10.16 -13.46
CA ALA A 730 11.38 -10.28 -14.09
C ALA A 730 11.24 -11.61 -14.84
N LEU A 731 10.00 -12.08 -14.92
CA LEU A 731 9.55 -13.23 -15.69
C LEU A 731 8.43 -12.75 -16.62
N ASN A 732 8.61 -12.90 -17.93
CA ASN A 732 7.55 -12.54 -18.88
C ASN A 732 6.51 -13.66 -19.06
N ASN A 733 5.40 -13.36 -19.74
CA ASN A 733 4.30 -14.31 -19.95
C ASN A 733 4.69 -15.56 -20.78
N LYS A 734 5.81 -15.52 -21.51
CA LYS A 734 6.39 -16.67 -22.22
C LYS A 734 7.40 -17.45 -21.38
N GLY A 735 7.53 -17.11 -20.10
CA GLY A 735 8.36 -17.80 -19.11
C GLY A 735 9.88 -17.61 -19.28
N ALA A 736 10.30 -16.56 -19.99
CA ALA A 736 11.69 -16.14 -20.01
C ALA A 736 12.00 -15.24 -18.79
N TRP A 737 12.97 -15.68 -17.98
CA TRP A 737 13.53 -14.87 -16.91
C TRP A 737 14.51 -13.84 -17.45
N SER A 738 14.58 -12.66 -16.82
CA SER A 738 15.58 -11.65 -17.13
C SER A 738 16.99 -12.23 -17.00
N LYS A 739 17.88 -11.90 -17.96
CA LYS A 739 19.26 -12.42 -18.00
C LYS A 739 20.10 -11.96 -16.80
N GLN A 740 19.80 -10.78 -16.28
CA GLN A 740 20.48 -10.16 -15.15
C GLN A 740 19.45 -9.50 -14.22
N ASP A 741 19.79 -9.41 -12.95
CA ASP A 741 19.02 -8.66 -11.96
C ASP A 741 19.31 -7.17 -12.11
N ALA A 742 18.30 -6.32 -11.95
CA ALA A 742 18.53 -4.89 -11.72
C ALA A 742 18.90 -4.69 -10.25
N VAL A 743 19.99 -3.97 -10.01
CA VAL A 743 20.59 -3.87 -8.67
C VAL A 743 20.81 -2.42 -8.26
N PHE A 744 20.46 -2.09 -7.02
CA PHE A 744 20.80 -0.82 -6.38
C PHE A 744 21.38 -1.06 -4.98
N SER A 745 22.61 -0.58 -4.75
CA SER A 745 23.33 -0.77 -3.49
C SER A 745 23.47 0.55 -2.73
N PHE A 746 23.17 0.52 -1.43
CA PHE A 746 23.25 1.67 -0.54
C PHE A 746 23.65 1.27 0.88
N SER A 747 24.05 2.25 1.69
CA SER A 747 24.29 2.04 3.11
C SER A 747 23.68 3.15 3.96
N ILE A 748 23.11 2.75 5.10
CA ILE A 748 22.57 3.67 6.10
C ILE A 748 23.62 3.79 7.20
N ILE A 749 24.20 4.98 7.37
CA ILE A 749 25.24 5.22 8.36
C ILE A 749 24.65 5.45 9.76
N PRO A 750 25.30 4.96 10.83
CA PRO A 750 24.81 5.19 12.19
C PRO A 750 24.74 6.69 12.56
N PRO A 751 23.80 7.09 13.46
CA PRO A 751 23.73 8.46 13.98
C PRO A 751 25.08 8.91 14.57
N PHE A 752 25.39 10.21 14.50
CA PHE A 752 26.71 10.73 14.91
C PHE A 752 27.09 10.36 16.35
N TRP A 753 26.13 10.27 17.28
CA TRP A 753 26.37 9.89 18.67
C TRP A 753 26.72 8.40 18.87
N LYS A 754 26.44 7.54 17.89
CA LYS A 754 26.87 6.12 17.89
C LYS A 754 28.22 5.92 17.20
N ARG A 755 28.84 6.97 16.64
CA ARG A 755 30.16 6.89 15.98
C ARG A 755 31.28 7.01 17.02
N TRP A 756 32.40 6.31 16.78
CA TRP A 756 33.50 6.19 17.74
C TRP A 756 34.13 7.53 18.14
N TRP A 757 34.23 8.48 17.21
CA TRP A 757 34.85 9.79 17.47
C TRP A 757 34.03 10.63 18.45
N PHE A 758 32.69 10.50 18.45
CA PHE A 758 31.84 11.22 19.38
C PHE A 758 32.00 10.67 20.80
N ALA A 759 32.08 9.34 20.93
CA ALA A 759 32.42 8.71 22.21
C ALA A 759 33.80 9.16 22.72
N ALA A 760 34.79 9.33 21.83
CA ALA A 760 36.10 9.85 22.18
C ALA A 760 36.04 11.33 22.63
N LEU A 761 35.34 12.20 21.91
CA LEU A 761 35.15 13.60 22.29
C LEU A 761 34.40 13.75 23.62
N LEU A 762 33.36 12.94 23.83
CA LEU A 762 32.62 12.92 25.09
C LEU A 762 33.55 12.52 26.25
N SER A 763 34.41 11.53 26.04
CA SER A 763 35.42 11.11 27.03
C SER A 763 36.43 12.21 27.33
N VAL A 764 36.91 12.94 26.31
CA VAL A 764 37.81 14.10 26.47
C VAL A 764 37.11 15.25 27.19
N ALA A 765 35.85 15.54 26.85
CA ALA A 765 35.06 16.57 27.51
C ALA A 765 34.85 16.25 29.00
N LEU A 766 34.54 14.99 29.34
CA LEU A 766 34.44 14.53 30.72
C LEU A 766 35.77 14.67 31.47
N ALA A 767 36.89 14.31 30.84
CA ALA A 767 38.22 14.50 31.41
C ALA A 767 38.56 15.99 31.61
N ALA A 768 38.24 16.85 30.64
CA ALA A 768 38.45 18.29 30.74
C ALA A 768 37.59 18.93 31.84
N ILE A 769 36.35 18.49 32.00
CA ILE A 769 35.46 18.90 33.09
C ILE A 769 36.06 18.47 34.44
N ALA A 770 36.53 17.23 34.56
CA ALA A 770 37.22 16.77 35.77
C ALA A 770 38.48 17.59 36.07
N VAL A 771 39.30 17.90 35.06
CA VAL A 771 40.49 18.75 35.19
C VAL A 771 40.10 20.20 35.57
N PHE A 772 39.03 20.73 35.00
CA PHE A 772 38.51 22.06 35.35
C PHE A 772 38.07 22.12 36.81
N PHE A 773 37.31 21.13 37.28
CA PHE A 773 36.88 21.06 38.68
C PHE A 773 38.04 20.85 39.65
N THR A 774 39.03 20.03 39.28
CA THR A 774 40.24 19.87 40.11
C THR A 774 41.08 21.15 40.16
N ARG A 775 41.25 21.87 39.05
CA ARG A 775 41.92 23.18 39.02
C ARG A 775 41.17 24.25 39.83
N LYS A 776 39.83 24.32 39.69
CA LYS A 776 38.99 25.22 40.48
C LYS A 776 39.07 24.92 41.97
N ARG A 777 39.14 23.63 42.34
CA ARG A 777 39.36 23.22 43.72
C ARG A 777 40.72 23.69 44.25
N ILE A 778 41.78 23.60 43.44
CA ILE A 778 43.13 24.05 43.84
C ILE A 778 43.19 25.58 43.99
N GLU A 779 42.60 26.36 43.08
CA GLU A 779 42.53 27.83 43.20
C GLU A 779 41.72 28.29 44.42
N PHE A 780 40.60 27.61 44.69
CA PHE A 780 39.77 27.88 45.86
C PHE A 780 40.52 27.60 47.16
N VAL A 781 41.35 26.55 47.20
CA VAL A 781 42.18 26.21 48.35
C VAL A 781 43.27 27.27 48.60
N LYS A 782 43.98 27.75 47.56
CA LYS A 782 45.02 28.79 47.70
C LYS A 782 44.49 30.14 48.19
N LYS A 783 43.36 30.62 47.64
CA LYS A 783 42.73 31.88 48.11
C LYS A 783 42.29 31.81 49.58
N LYS A 784 42.02 30.61 50.09
CA LYS A 784 41.61 30.37 51.49
C LYS A 784 42.78 30.36 52.47
N GLU A 785 44.02 30.15 52.00
CA GLU A 785 45.22 30.19 52.85
C GLU A 785 45.73 31.62 53.08
N GLU A 786 45.72 32.47 52.06
CA GLU A 786 46.18 33.87 52.18
C GLU A 786 45.28 34.70 53.12
N GLN A 787 43.97 34.44 53.12
CA GLN A 787 43.01 35.09 54.03
C GLN A 787 43.09 34.59 55.48
N LYS A 788 43.64 33.39 55.72
CA LYS A 788 43.78 32.81 57.07
C LYS A 788 44.91 33.45 57.87
N THR A 789 45.99 33.87 57.22
CA THR A 789 47.24 34.29 57.89
C THR A 789 47.15 35.67 58.53
N ALA A 790 46.44 36.62 57.91
CA ALA A 790 46.24 37.98 58.44
C ALA A 790 45.20 38.04 59.59
N LEU A 791 44.30 37.06 59.66
CA LEU A 791 43.16 36.99 60.58
C LEU A 791 43.45 36.15 61.83
N GLN A 792 44.50 35.33 61.79
CA GLN A 792 44.90 34.41 62.86
C GLN A 792 45.45 35.10 64.12
N LYS A 793 46.10 36.27 64.00
CA LYS A 793 46.70 36.95 65.17
C LYS A 793 45.69 37.65 66.08
N ILE A 794 44.51 38.00 65.57
CA ILE A 794 43.46 38.71 66.35
C ILE A 794 42.33 37.74 66.80
N ARG A 795 42.13 36.60 66.11
CA ARG A 795 41.09 35.61 66.47
C ARG A 795 41.50 34.58 67.54
N ALA A 796 42.79 34.34 67.78
CA ALA A 796 43.24 33.20 68.59
C ALA A 796 42.74 33.20 70.06
N ALA A 797 42.43 34.35 70.65
CA ALA A 797 41.91 34.43 72.03
C ALA A 797 40.39 34.19 72.12
N ASN A 798 39.58 34.77 71.22
CA ASN A 798 38.12 34.62 71.23
C ASN A 798 37.63 33.32 70.53
N TYR A 799 38.45 32.70 69.69
CA TYR A 799 38.10 31.47 68.95
C TYR A 799 38.16 30.21 69.84
N ARG A 800 38.96 30.22 70.92
CA ARG A 800 39.12 29.06 71.81
C ARG A 800 37.85 28.77 72.62
N GLU A 801 37.13 29.81 73.00
CA GLU A 801 35.87 29.74 73.75
C GLU A 801 34.68 29.37 72.85
N GLN A 802 34.64 29.90 71.61
CA GLN A 802 33.62 29.52 70.61
C GLN A 802 33.80 28.08 70.08
N LEU A 803 35.05 27.60 69.95
CA LEU A 803 35.35 26.23 69.50
C LEU A 803 34.78 25.15 70.42
N GLU A 804 34.80 25.36 71.74
CA GLU A 804 34.24 24.39 72.69
C GLU A 804 32.71 24.29 72.56
N ILE A 805 32.02 25.43 72.38
CA ILE A 805 30.56 25.47 72.18
C ILE A 805 30.18 24.83 70.83
N GLU A 806 30.92 25.15 69.75
CA GLU A 806 30.72 24.51 68.44
C GLU A 806 30.98 23.01 68.48
N GLN A 807 31.98 22.52 69.23
CA GLN A 807 32.25 21.08 69.34
C GLN A 807 31.12 20.32 70.02
N ILE A 808 30.53 20.89 71.08
CA ILE A 808 29.38 20.31 71.76
C ILE A 808 28.16 20.29 70.80
N ILE A 809 27.83 21.43 70.18
CA ILE A 809 26.68 21.53 69.26
C ILE A 809 26.85 20.59 68.05
N ASN A 810 28.05 20.53 67.46
CA ASN A 810 28.34 19.64 66.33
C ASN A 810 28.23 18.16 66.71
N HIS A 811 28.60 17.77 67.94
CA HIS A 811 28.42 16.39 68.41
C HIS A 811 26.93 16.02 68.43
N PHE A 812 26.08 16.83 69.07
CA PHE A 812 24.62 16.63 69.07
C PHE A 812 24.03 16.63 67.65
N ALA A 813 24.44 17.56 66.79
CA ALA A 813 23.99 17.61 65.40
C ALA A 813 24.41 16.37 64.58
N SER A 814 25.62 15.84 64.82
CA SER A 814 26.12 14.63 64.14
C SER A 814 25.39 13.37 64.60
N SER A 815 25.14 13.25 65.91
CA SER A 815 24.45 12.09 66.52
C SER A 815 22.98 12.04 66.10
N MET A 816 22.27 13.18 66.14
CA MET A 816 20.87 13.23 65.69
C MET A 816 20.70 12.94 64.20
N ASN A 817 21.72 13.22 63.37
CA ASN A 817 21.62 12.97 61.93
C ASN A 817 21.71 11.49 61.54
N SER A 818 22.29 10.63 62.38
CA SER A 818 22.35 9.19 62.11
C SER A 818 21.03 8.45 62.34
N PHE A 819 20.04 9.09 62.97
CA PHE A 819 18.74 8.50 63.25
C PHE A 819 17.66 9.06 62.30
N SER A 820 16.79 8.16 61.83
CA SER A 820 15.63 8.49 60.99
C SER A 820 14.29 8.33 61.72
N ASN A 821 14.33 7.98 63.02
CA ASN A 821 13.17 7.82 63.88
C ASN A 821 13.18 8.90 64.96
N ILE A 822 12.01 9.52 65.20
CA ILE A 822 11.84 10.59 66.19
C ILE A 822 12.17 10.08 67.60
N ASP A 823 11.72 8.89 67.99
CA ASP A 823 11.93 8.39 69.35
C ASP A 823 13.43 8.16 69.62
N GLU A 824 14.17 7.59 68.66
CA GLU A 824 15.61 7.35 68.78
C GLU A 824 16.41 8.65 68.97
N ILE A 825 16.00 9.72 68.30
CA ILE A 825 16.61 11.06 68.44
C ILE A 825 16.40 11.59 69.86
N LEU A 826 15.17 11.52 70.38
CA LEU A 826 14.86 12.07 71.70
C LEU A 826 15.62 11.32 72.80
N TRP A 827 15.74 10.01 72.70
CA TRP A 827 16.53 9.18 73.62
C TRP A 827 18.02 9.49 73.58
N ASP A 828 18.58 9.69 72.38
CA ASP A 828 20.00 10.05 72.23
C ASP A 828 20.30 11.43 72.82
N VAL A 829 19.41 12.40 72.62
CA VAL A 829 19.57 13.76 73.16
C VAL A 829 19.53 13.76 74.69
N SER A 830 18.55 13.09 75.31
CA SER A 830 18.48 12.97 76.78
C SER A 830 19.75 12.35 77.37
N LYS A 831 20.27 11.28 76.76
CA LYS A 831 21.48 10.59 77.20
C LYS A 831 22.74 11.44 77.06
N ASN A 832 22.84 12.21 75.98
CA ASN A 832 24.00 13.05 75.72
C ASN A 832 24.00 14.31 76.61
N CYS A 833 22.83 14.83 77.00
CA CYS A 833 22.75 15.91 78.00
C CYS A 833 23.43 15.52 79.33
N ILE A 834 23.22 14.28 79.79
CA ILE A 834 23.90 13.78 81.00
C ILE A 834 25.39 13.52 80.74
N SER A 835 25.72 12.70 79.75
CA SER A 835 27.11 12.24 79.57
C SER A 835 28.08 13.32 79.06
N ARG A 836 27.60 14.40 78.42
CA ARG A 836 28.44 15.45 77.84
C ARG A 836 28.31 16.81 78.53
N LEU A 837 27.12 17.18 79.01
CA LEU A 837 26.91 18.43 79.74
C LEU A 837 26.99 18.25 81.26
N LYS A 838 27.19 17.00 81.73
CA LYS A 838 27.26 16.61 83.15
C LYS A 838 25.99 16.93 83.93
N PHE A 839 24.83 16.87 83.27
CA PHE A 839 23.54 16.98 83.96
C PHE A 839 23.24 15.67 84.68
N GLU A 840 22.32 15.68 85.65
CA GLU A 840 22.01 14.49 86.46
C GLU A 840 20.71 13.79 86.06
N ASP A 841 19.72 14.55 85.63
CA ASP A 841 18.46 14.03 85.10
C ASP A 841 18.02 14.86 83.88
N CYS A 842 17.54 14.22 82.83
CA CYS A 842 17.09 14.89 81.61
C CYS A 842 15.88 14.19 80.99
N VAL A 843 14.77 14.91 80.89
CA VAL A 843 13.48 14.43 80.37
C VAL A 843 13.03 15.30 79.22
N ILE A 844 12.57 14.67 78.13
CA ILE A 844 12.01 15.37 76.97
C ILE A 844 10.54 15.02 76.83
N TYR A 845 9.73 16.08 76.79
CA TYR A 845 8.30 16.03 76.61
C TYR A 845 7.94 16.47 75.19
N LEU A 846 7.02 15.78 74.52
CA LEU A 846 6.37 16.28 73.30
C LEU A 846 4.89 16.56 73.55
N LEU A 847 4.38 17.63 72.95
CA LEU A 847 2.98 18.02 73.06
C LEU A 847 2.11 17.11 72.17
N ASP A 848 1.15 16.42 72.77
CA ASP A 848 0.06 15.79 72.03
C ASP A 848 -1.02 16.84 71.76
N GLU A 849 -1.03 17.40 70.56
CA GLU A 849 -1.96 18.46 70.15
C GLU A 849 -3.44 18.03 70.27
N LYS A 850 -3.76 16.74 70.17
CA LYS A 850 -5.15 16.26 70.24
C LYS A 850 -5.67 16.21 71.67
N ARG A 851 -4.78 15.91 72.64
CA ARG A 851 -5.12 15.78 74.07
C ARG A 851 -4.71 17.01 74.89
N ASN A 852 -3.94 17.93 74.29
CA ASN A 852 -3.36 19.13 74.90
C ASN A 852 -2.59 18.85 76.21
N VAL A 853 -1.75 17.80 76.18
CA VAL A 853 -0.89 17.39 77.30
C VAL A 853 0.52 17.12 76.80
N LEU A 854 1.53 17.44 77.62
CA LEU A 854 2.93 17.12 77.40
C LEU A 854 3.18 15.69 77.87
N ILE A 855 3.60 14.85 76.95
CA ILE A 855 3.87 13.44 77.21
C ILE A 855 5.37 13.23 77.21
N GLN A 856 5.89 12.58 78.26
CA GLN A 856 7.29 12.16 78.30
C GLN A 856 7.58 11.18 77.17
N LYS A 857 8.52 11.54 76.28
CA LYS A 857 8.93 10.72 75.14
C LYS A 857 10.31 10.10 75.31
N ALA A 858 11.18 10.76 76.06
CA ALA A 858 12.47 10.23 76.47
C ALA A 858 12.84 10.75 77.86
N ALA A 859 13.50 9.92 78.67
CA ALA A 859 14.04 10.31 79.96
C ALA A 859 15.34 9.55 80.20
N TRP A 860 16.43 10.21 80.54
CA TRP A 860 17.68 9.57 80.95
C TRP A 860 18.03 10.07 82.34
N GLY A 861 18.16 9.17 83.32
CA GLY A 861 18.35 9.53 84.73
C GLY A 861 17.79 8.45 85.68
N PRO A 862 17.41 8.82 86.92
CA PRO A 862 16.88 7.87 87.92
C PRO A 862 15.57 7.20 87.49
N LYS A 863 14.83 7.78 86.53
CA LYS A 863 13.54 7.29 86.00
C LYS A 863 13.64 6.37 84.78
N THR A 864 14.83 5.91 84.43
CA THR A 864 15.06 5.13 83.20
C THR A 864 15.40 3.67 83.51
N THR A 865 14.73 2.73 82.83
CA THR A 865 15.13 1.31 82.86
C THR A 865 16.24 1.01 81.84
N ASN A 866 16.99 -0.08 82.04
CA ASN A 866 18.05 -0.56 81.13
C ASN A 866 17.60 -0.86 79.68
N GLN A 867 16.31 -0.78 79.37
CA GLN A 867 15.74 -0.99 78.03
C GLN A 867 15.10 0.27 77.42
N ASN A 868 15.48 1.48 77.87
CA ASN A 868 14.93 2.76 77.40
C ASN A 868 13.40 2.85 77.57
N LYS A 869 12.89 2.45 78.74
CA LYS A 869 11.51 2.72 79.17
C LYS A 869 11.49 3.63 80.39
N ILE A 870 10.57 4.58 80.38
CA ILE A 870 10.35 5.56 81.44
C ILE A 870 9.53 4.92 82.56
N LEU A 871 10.00 5.02 83.81
CA LEU A 871 9.33 4.54 85.01
C LEU A 871 8.31 5.59 85.47
N ASN A 872 7.06 5.16 85.74
CA ASN A 872 5.95 6.01 86.22
C ASN A 872 5.77 7.32 85.42
N PRO A 873 5.54 7.27 84.09
CA PRO A 873 5.50 8.48 83.27
C PRO A 873 4.34 9.40 83.68
N ILE A 874 4.64 10.67 83.85
CA ILE A 874 3.65 11.72 84.13
C ILE A 874 3.31 12.51 82.85
N GLU A 875 2.04 12.89 82.73
CA GLU A 875 1.57 13.81 81.69
C GLU A 875 1.37 15.19 82.31
N ILE A 876 1.95 16.23 81.71
CA ILE A 876 1.90 17.60 82.24
C ILE A 876 1.02 18.45 81.34
N VAL A 877 -0.01 19.10 81.90
CA VAL A 877 -0.83 20.06 81.15
C VAL A 877 -0.04 21.37 80.98
N PRO A 878 -0.01 21.99 79.77
CA PRO A 878 0.61 23.30 79.58
C PRO A 878 0.08 24.33 80.59
N GLY A 879 0.98 25.08 81.23
CA GLY A 879 0.73 26.01 82.33
C GLY A 879 0.94 25.44 83.74
N ASN A 880 0.99 24.11 83.92
CA ASN A 880 1.23 23.48 85.22
C ASN A 880 2.70 23.07 85.39
N GLY A 881 3.29 23.43 86.53
CA GLY A 881 4.70 23.18 86.82
C GLY A 881 5.66 24.03 85.97
N ILE A 882 6.97 23.87 86.19
CA ILE A 882 8.00 24.59 85.42
C ILE A 882 7.92 24.19 83.94
N VAL A 883 8.01 22.90 83.62
CA VAL A 883 7.89 22.36 82.25
C VAL A 883 6.61 22.84 81.52
N GLY A 884 5.44 22.78 82.18
CA GLY A 884 4.19 23.26 81.59
C GLY A 884 4.18 24.78 81.41
N SER A 885 4.78 25.55 82.32
CA SER A 885 4.94 27.00 82.17
C SER A 885 5.78 27.33 80.94
N ILE A 886 6.90 26.64 80.72
CA ILE A 886 7.75 26.81 79.53
C ILE A 886 7.00 26.46 78.25
N ALA A 887 6.14 25.43 78.28
CA ALA A 887 5.31 25.08 77.13
C ALA A 887 4.23 26.11 76.81
N LEU A 888 3.77 26.87 77.80
CA LEU A 888 2.80 27.95 77.61
C LEU A 888 3.48 29.26 77.18
N THR A 889 4.62 29.60 77.80
CA THR A 889 5.31 30.88 77.57
C THR A 889 6.26 30.84 76.37
N GLY A 890 6.75 29.66 76.00
CA GLY A 890 7.73 29.47 74.93
C GLY A 890 9.11 30.09 75.24
N LYS A 891 9.42 30.38 76.50
CA LYS A 891 10.69 30.97 76.93
C LYS A 891 11.38 30.02 77.91
N GLY A 892 12.62 29.61 77.60
CA GLY A 892 13.38 28.77 78.52
C GLY A 892 13.76 29.53 79.80
N GLU A 893 13.83 28.83 80.92
CA GLU A 893 14.14 29.38 82.25
C GLU A 893 15.23 28.55 82.94
N ILE A 894 16.04 29.22 83.76
CA ILE A 894 16.96 28.58 84.71
C ILE A 894 16.40 28.86 86.09
N ILE A 895 16.20 27.79 86.87
CA ILE A 895 15.78 27.86 88.26
C ILE A 895 17.00 27.48 89.10
N ASN A 896 17.67 28.51 89.64
CA ASN A 896 18.90 28.33 90.42
C ASN A 896 18.68 27.65 91.78
N ASP A 897 17.48 27.77 92.35
CA ASP A 897 17.08 27.13 93.61
C ASP A 897 15.60 26.70 93.59
N THR A 898 15.36 25.44 93.26
CA THR A 898 14.02 24.82 93.19
C THR A 898 13.32 24.76 94.54
N SER A 899 14.03 24.90 95.66
CA SER A 899 13.39 24.91 96.99
C SER A 899 12.51 26.13 97.23
N THR A 900 12.73 27.17 96.42
CA THR A 900 12.06 28.48 96.48
C THR A 900 11.05 28.72 95.35
N ASP A 901 10.99 27.85 94.33
CA ASP A 901 10.02 27.96 93.23
C ASP A 901 8.81 27.04 93.47
N ASN A 902 7.64 27.65 93.68
CA ASN A 902 6.40 26.94 93.97
C ASN A 902 5.87 26.12 92.78
N ARG A 903 6.44 26.28 91.57
CA ARG A 903 6.08 25.52 90.36
C ARG A 903 6.87 24.20 90.25
N TYR A 904 7.88 23.96 91.09
CA TYR A 904 8.67 22.74 91.03
C TYR A 904 7.83 21.50 91.37
N ILE A 905 7.83 20.51 90.49
CA ILE A 905 7.09 19.25 90.66
C ILE A 905 8.09 18.16 91.04
N VAL A 906 7.97 17.61 92.26
CA VAL A 906 8.78 16.46 92.67
C VAL A 906 8.15 15.19 92.10
N ASP A 907 8.82 14.57 91.14
CA ASP A 907 8.34 13.34 90.47
C ASP A 907 9.12 12.08 90.93
N ASP A 908 10.42 12.19 91.26
CA ASP A 908 11.21 11.12 91.90
C ASP A 908 11.96 11.57 93.16
N MET A 909 12.95 12.45 93.01
CA MET A 909 13.79 12.98 94.07
C MET A 909 13.95 14.47 93.89
N ARG A 910 13.89 15.23 94.99
CA ARG A 910 14.01 16.68 94.93
C ARG A 910 15.43 17.09 94.52
N ARG A 911 15.56 17.77 93.39
CA ARG A 911 16.81 18.41 92.92
C ARG A 911 16.85 19.86 93.35
N SER A 912 18.04 20.47 93.33
CA SER A 912 18.27 21.82 93.88
C SER A 912 18.27 22.90 92.80
N SER A 913 18.50 22.56 91.54
CA SER A 913 18.35 23.46 90.39
C SER A 913 17.76 22.74 89.18
N GLU A 914 17.07 23.48 88.31
CA GLU A 914 16.40 22.98 87.10
C GLU A 914 16.64 23.94 85.93
N ILE A 915 16.76 23.39 84.73
CA ILE A 915 16.73 24.13 83.47
C ILE A 915 15.74 23.51 82.51
N ALA A 916 14.81 24.32 82.01
CA ALA A 916 13.83 23.88 81.04
C ALA A 916 13.83 24.80 79.82
N VAL A 917 13.90 24.21 78.62
CA VAL A 917 13.91 24.93 77.34
C VAL A 917 12.87 24.37 76.36
N PRO A 918 12.16 25.23 75.62
CA PRO A 918 11.12 24.78 74.69
C PRO A 918 11.75 24.25 73.38
N ILE A 919 11.18 23.17 72.86
CA ILE A 919 11.37 22.71 71.50
C ILE A 919 10.36 23.45 70.63
N MET A 920 10.84 24.40 69.83
CA MET A 920 10.02 25.33 69.05
C MET A 920 10.03 25.01 67.56
N GLN A 921 8.86 24.97 66.95
CA GLN A 921 8.70 24.89 65.49
C GLN A 921 7.70 25.94 65.02
N GLU A 922 8.13 26.83 64.11
CA GLU A 922 7.28 27.89 63.51
C GLU A 922 6.53 28.74 64.57
N ASN A 923 7.26 29.20 65.59
CA ASN A 923 6.74 29.95 66.74
C ASN A 923 5.72 29.22 67.62
N LYS A 924 5.59 27.89 67.51
CA LYS A 924 4.80 27.05 68.42
C LYS A 924 5.70 26.11 69.22
N VAL A 925 5.36 25.88 70.48
CA VAL A 925 6.02 24.85 71.29
C VAL A 925 5.49 23.48 70.86
N ILE A 926 6.38 22.60 70.42
CA ILE A 926 6.05 21.20 70.08
C ILE A 926 6.54 20.21 71.15
N GLY A 927 7.32 20.69 72.12
CA GLY A 927 7.84 19.92 73.24
C GLY A 927 8.72 20.75 74.18
N VAL A 928 9.21 20.16 75.26
CA VAL A 928 10.11 20.82 76.23
C VAL A 928 11.21 19.84 76.62
N ILE A 929 12.46 20.33 76.66
CA ILE A 929 13.59 19.63 77.25
C ILE A 929 13.77 20.17 78.66
N ASP A 930 13.74 19.27 79.63
CA ASP A 930 13.81 19.55 81.05
C ASP A 930 15.00 18.79 81.65
N SER A 931 15.76 19.45 82.52
CA SER A 931 16.94 18.84 83.14
C SER A 931 17.24 19.41 84.52
N GLU A 932 17.63 18.53 85.44
CA GLU A 932 17.76 18.87 86.87
C GLU A 932 19.14 18.46 87.44
N HIS A 933 19.59 19.16 88.49
CA HIS A 933 20.87 18.89 89.18
C HIS A 933 20.76 19.07 90.70
N SER A 934 21.52 18.29 91.47
CA SER A 934 21.54 18.35 92.94
C SER A 934 22.19 19.61 93.52
N GLU A 935 22.90 20.41 92.73
CA GLU A 935 23.61 21.62 93.18
C GLU A 935 22.79 22.87 92.87
N LYS A 936 22.76 23.84 93.78
CA LYS A 936 22.17 25.16 93.52
C LYS A 936 23.08 25.96 92.58
N ASP A 937 22.50 26.85 91.79
CA ASP A 937 23.23 27.71 90.83
C ASP A 937 24.08 26.96 89.79
N PHE A 938 23.82 25.68 89.56
CA PHE A 938 24.59 24.86 88.62
C PHE A 938 24.42 25.31 87.15
N TYR A 939 23.19 25.67 86.77
CA TYR A 939 22.88 26.08 85.42
C TYR A 939 23.24 27.55 85.18
N THR A 940 23.94 27.81 84.06
CA THR A 940 24.36 29.16 83.64
C THR A 940 23.71 29.53 82.33
N GLU A 941 23.75 30.81 81.94
CA GLU A 941 23.26 31.26 80.62
C GLU A 941 23.96 30.53 79.45
N ARG A 942 25.20 30.09 79.64
CA ARG A 942 25.91 29.22 78.69
C ARG A 942 25.17 27.88 78.52
N HIS A 943 24.72 27.24 79.60
CA HIS A 943 23.96 26.00 79.55
C HIS A 943 22.61 26.20 78.84
N LYS A 944 21.90 27.29 79.13
CA LYS A 944 20.64 27.64 78.47
C LYS A 944 20.80 27.89 76.97
N GLN A 945 21.88 28.58 76.57
CA GLN A 945 22.17 28.82 75.16
C GLN A 945 22.49 27.52 74.41
N ILE A 946 23.27 26.62 75.00
CA ILE A 946 23.60 25.31 74.42
C ILE A 946 22.33 24.45 74.30
N LEU A 947 21.55 24.33 75.39
CA LEU A 947 20.35 23.48 75.41
C LEU A 947 19.25 24.03 74.50
N GLY A 948 19.08 25.36 74.42
CA GLY A 948 18.16 26.00 73.48
C GLY A 948 18.54 25.79 72.01
N THR A 949 19.85 25.73 71.71
CA THR A 949 20.34 25.38 70.37
C THR A 949 20.07 23.91 70.06
N ILE A 950 20.30 23.00 71.02
CA ILE A 950 19.97 21.57 70.86
C ILE A 950 18.47 21.37 70.65
N ALA A 951 17.61 22.06 71.41
CA ALA A 951 16.16 22.03 71.23
C ALA A 951 15.72 22.49 69.83
N SER A 952 16.38 23.54 69.29
CA SER A 952 16.13 24.02 67.92
C SER A 952 16.56 23.00 66.85
N LEU A 953 17.70 22.34 67.06
CA LEU A 953 18.18 21.27 66.17
C LEU A 953 17.23 20.05 66.19
N CYS A 954 16.74 19.68 67.37
CA CYS A 954 15.73 18.63 67.53
C CYS A 954 14.45 18.96 66.73
N ALA A 955 13.93 20.18 66.87
CA ALA A 955 12.75 20.64 66.14
C ALA A 955 12.94 20.59 64.62
N GLY A 956 14.10 21.03 64.13
CA GLY A 956 14.45 20.98 62.70
C GLY A 956 14.48 19.56 62.16
N LYS A 957 15.12 18.62 62.88
CA LYS A 957 15.20 17.22 62.44
C LYS A 957 13.85 16.52 62.46
N ILE A 958 13.01 16.76 63.47
CA ILE A 958 11.64 16.25 63.54
C ILE A 958 10.81 16.75 62.34
N LYS A 959 10.96 18.02 61.95
CA LYS A 959 10.32 18.59 60.75
C LYS A 959 10.79 17.90 59.47
N THR A 960 12.10 17.70 59.31
CA THR A 960 12.67 17.06 58.12
C THR A 960 12.18 15.62 57.96
N ILE A 961 12.21 14.81 59.02
CA ILE A 961 11.75 13.41 58.97
C ILE A 961 10.26 13.34 58.57
N LYS A 962 9.41 14.21 59.12
CA LYS A 962 7.99 14.29 58.73
C LYS A 962 7.80 14.72 57.27
N ALA A 963 8.61 15.65 56.76
CA ALA A 963 8.51 16.15 55.39
C ALA A 963 8.99 15.13 54.35
N GLU A 964 10.08 14.41 54.64
CA GLU A 964 10.61 13.34 53.77
C GLU A 964 9.61 12.19 53.59
N GLN A 965 8.88 11.83 54.66
CA GLN A 965 7.85 10.80 54.60
C GLN A 965 6.69 11.21 53.67
N GLN A 966 6.23 12.47 53.75
CA GLN A 966 5.16 12.99 52.90
C GLN A 966 5.56 13.15 51.42
N ALA A 967 6.81 13.54 51.14
CA ALA A 967 7.29 13.70 49.77
C ALA A 967 7.35 12.36 49.02
N ARG A 968 7.77 11.29 49.71
CA ARG A 968 7.87 9.95 49.13
C ARG A 968 6.50 9.36 48.75
N GLU A 969 5.48 9.64 49.55
CA GLU A 969 4.10 9.22 49.25
C GLU A 969 3.55 9.91 47.99
N ARG A 970 3.81 11.21 47.82
CA ARG A 970 3.36 11.98 46.63
C ARG A 970 4.05 11.54 45.33
N GLU A 971 5.34 11.22 45.38
CA GLU A 971 6.10 10.81 44.20
C GLU A 971 5.57 9.49 43.60
N ILE A 972 5.24 8.54 44.48
CA ILE A 972 4.65 7.25 44.09
C ILE A 972 3.26 7.45 43.44
N GLU A 973 2.48 8.41 43.92
CA GLU A 973 1.15 8.72 43.39
C GLU A 973 1.22 9.31 41.96
N VAL A 974 2.12 10.25 41.71
CA VAL A 974 2.29 10.90 40.40
C VAL A 974 2.75 9.93 39.32
N LEU A 975 3.69 9.04 39.63
CA LEU A 975 4.19 8.03 38.70
C LEU A 975 3.08 7.05 38.26
N LYS A 976 2.15 6.73 39.18
CA LYS A 976 1.02 5.85 38.89
C LYS A 976 0.03 6.52 37.93
N LEU A 977 -0.29 7.80 38.16
CA LEU A 977 -1.19 8.57 37.29
C LEU A 977 -0.68 8.71 35.85
N SER A 978 0.62 8.98 35.66
CA SER A 978 1.21 9.17 34.33
C SER A 978 1.16 7.90 33.47
N LYS A 979 1.39 6.74 34.10
CA LYS A 979 1.31 5.44 33.43
C LYS A 979 -0.12 5.14 32.96
N ASP A 980 -1.11 5.42 33.81
CA ASP A 980 -2.52 5.14 33.53
C ASP A 980 -3.05 6.00 32.35
N VAL A 981 -2.65 7.28 32.29
CA VAL A 981 -2.98 8.19 31.17
C VAL A 981 -2.43 7.69 29.83
N ALA A 982 -1.16 7.28 29.79
CA ALA A 982 -0.53 6.79 28.56
C ALA A 982 -1.18 5.48 28.04
N THR A 983 -1.54 4.57 28.96
CA THR A 983 -2.26 3.34 28.58
C THR A 983 -3.68 3.61 28.10
N SER A 984 -4.38 4.60 28.66
CA SER A 984 -5.73 4.97 28.22
C SER A 984 -5.75 5.56 26.81
N GLN A 985 -4.81 6.45 26.49
CA GLN A 985 -4.68 7.06 25.15
C GLN A 985 -4.41 6.02 24.05
N LEU A 986 -3.51 5.05 24.29
CA LEU A 986 -3.22 3.97 23.34
C LEU A 986 -4.41 3.02 23.13
N THR A 987 -5.24 2.85 24.16
CA THR A 987 -6.42 1.98 24.07
C THR A 987 -7.61 2.68 23.39
N ALA A 988 -7.71 4.01 23.48
CA ALA A 988 -8.67 4.83 22.73
C ALA A 988 -8.41 4.82 21.22
N LEU A 989 -7.15 4.90 20.79
CA LEU A 989 -6.75 4.78 19.38
C LEU A 989 -7.06 3.40 18.78
N ARG A 990 -7.04 2.34 19.60
CA ARG A 990 -7.38 0.97 19.17
C ARG A 990 -8.89 0.73 18.98
N MET A 991 -9.76 1.62 19.43
CA MET A 991 -11.22 1.42 19.46
C MET A 991 -11.98 1.86 18.20
N GLN A 992 -11.35 2.46 17.20
CA GLN A 992 -12.09 3.07 16.09
C GLN A 992 -12.60 2.10 15.00
N MET A 993 -12.41 0.79 15.18
CA MET A 993 -12.99 -0.21 14.27
C MET A 993 -13.91 -1.13 15.05
N ASN A 994 -15.21 -0.80 15.14
CA ASN A 994 -16.21 -1.72 15.66
C ASN A 994 -16.35 -2.88 14.64
N PRO A 995 -15.84 -4.09 14.93
CA PRO A 995 -15.82 -5.19 13.95
C PRO A 995 -17.23 -5.61 13.55
N HIS A 996 -18.20 -5.39 14.45
CA HIS A 996 -19.60 -5.70 14.20
C HIS A 996 -20.23 -4.75 13.19
N PHE A 997 -19.94 -3.43 13.25
CA PHE A 997 -20.40 -2.46 12.25
C PHE A 997 -19.82 -2.77 10.87
N ILE A 998 -18.52 -3.08 10.80
CA ILE A 998 -17.84 -3.46 9.54
C ILE A 998 -18.46 -4.73 8.96
N PHE A 999 -18.65 -5.76 9.79
CA PHE A 999 -19.26 -7.02 9.36
C PHE A 999 -20.69 -6.84 8.83
N ASN A 1000 -21.50 -6.03 9.51
CA ASN A 1000 -22.88 -5.76 9.09
C ASN A 1000 -22.94 -4.92 7.80
N ALA A 1001 -22.06 -3.93 7.63
CA ALA A 1001 -21.96 -3.17 6.39
C ALA A 1001 -21.58 -4.07 5.20
N LEU A 1002 -20.64 -4.99 5.39
CA LEU A 1002 -20.26 -5.99 4.38
C LEU A 1002 -21.42 -6.94 4.04
N ASN A 1003 -22.19 -7.39 5.03
CA ASN A 1003 -23.38 -8.22 4.82
C ASN A 1003 -24.48 -7.47 4.05
N SER A 1004 -24.67 -6.17 4.31
CA SER A 1004 -25.62 -5.34 3.54
C SER A 1004 -25.20 -5.20 2.08
N VAL A 1005 -23.91 -4.99 1.82
CA VAL A 1005 -23.37 -4.99 0.45
C VAL A 1005 -23.58 -6.36 -0.21
N GLN A 1006 -23.28 -7.45 0.51
CA GLN A 1006 -23.52 -8.81 0.03
C GLN A 1006 -25.01 -9.06 -0.26
N HIS A 1007 -25.91 -8.56 0.58
CA HIS A 1007 -27.35 -8.71 0.40
C HIS A 1007 -27.85 -8.05 -0.90
N TYR A 1008 -27.43 -6.81 -1.17
CA TYR A 1008 -27.78 -6.12 -2.42
C TYR A 1008 -27.18 -6.80 -3.66
N ILE A 1009 -25.96 -7.33 -3.56
CA ILE A 1009 -25.34 -8.14 -4.63
C ILE A 1009 -26.17 -9.41 -4.89
N MET A 1010 -26.59 -10.11 -3.82
CA MET A 1010 -27.40 -11.33 -3.93
C MET A 1010 -28.81 -11.08 -4.50
N GLN A 1011 -29.37 -9.89 -4.30
CA GLN A 1011 -30.64 -9.47 -4.89
C GLN A 1011 -30.51 -8.95 -6.33
N GLY A 1012 -29.30 -8.92 -6.90
CA GLY A 1012 -29.03 -8.39 -8.24
C GLY A 1012 -29.07 -6.86 -8.34
N ASN A 1013 -29.14 -6.15 -7.20
CA ASN A 1013 -29.19 -4.69 -7.14
C ASN A 1013 -27.79 -4.09 -6.98
N VAL A 1014 -26.99 -4.19 -8.04
CA VAL A 1014 -25.59 -3.75 -8.08
C VAL A 1014 -25.44 -2.23 -7.85
N ILE A 1015 -26.45 -1.44 -8.21
CA ILE A 1015 -26.43 0.02 -8.03
C ILE A 1015 -26.52 0.40 -6.55
N GLU A 1016 -27.46 -0.19 -5.79
CA GLU A 1016 -27.55 0.06 -4.36
C GLU A 1016 -26.34 -0.52 -3.59
N ALA A 1017 -25.80 -1.66 -4.02
CA ALA A 1017 -24.57 -2.21 -3.45
C ALA A 1017 -23.38 -1.24 -3.58
N ASN A 1018 -23.17 -0.67 -4.77
CA ASN A 1018 -22.10 0.31 -5.01
C ASN A 1018 -22.35 1.63 -4.28
N ARG A 1019 -23.61 2.08 -4.18
CA ARG A 1019 -23.98 3.28 -3.43
C ARG A 1019 -23.71 3.12 -1.94
N TYR A 1020 -24.11 1.98 -1.36
CA TYR A 1020 -23.85 1.65 0.04
C TYR A 1020 -22.34 1.56 0.32
N LEU A 1021 -21.58 0.87 -0.53
CA LEU A 1021 -20.12 0.74 -0.40
C LEU A 1021 -19.38 2.08 -0.49
N SER A 1022 -19.83 2.98 -1.38
CA SER A 1022 -19.27 4.32 -1.53
C SER A 1022 -19.52 5.18 -0.29
N LYS A 1023 -20.74 5.15 0.26
CA LYS A 1023 -21.09 5.84 1.51
C LYS A 1023 -20.31 5.30 2.70
N PHE A 1024 -20.19 3.98 2.81
CA PHE A 1024 -19.40 3.32 3.85
C PHE A 1024 -17.92 3.73 3.77
N SER A 1025 -17.32 3.71 2.58
CA SER A 1025 -15.92 4.09 2.39
C SER A 1025 -15.65 5.57 2.73
N ARG A 1026 -16.61 6.46 2.44
CA ARG A 1026 -16.51 7.87 2.81
C ARG A 1026 -16.53 8.06 4.33
N LEU A 1027 -17.50 7.44 5.01
CA LEU A 1027 -17.60 7.48 6.48
C LEU A 1027 -16.32 6.99 7.16
N GLN A 1028 -15.75 5.88 6.70
CA GLN A 1028 -14.50 5.33 7.27
C GLN A 1028 -13.32 6.31 7.15
N ARG A 1029 -13.21 6.98 6.00
CA ARG A 1029 -12.15 7.97 5.77
C ARG A 1029 -12.32 9.20 6.67
N GLU A 1030 -13.55 9.67 6.85
CA GLU A 1030 -13.87 10.81 7.71
C GLU A 1030 -13.59 10.50 9.18
N ILE A 1031 -13.97 9.31 9.67
CA ILE A 1031 -13.67 8.84 11.02
C ILE A 1031 -12.15 8.81 11.28
N LEU A 1032 -11.38 8.19 10.38
CA LEU A 1032 -9.92 8.10 10.51
C LEU A 1032 -9.26 9.48 10.47
N HIS A 1033 -9.73 10.39 9.62
CA HIS A 1033 -9.20 11.74 9.54
C HIS A 1033 -9.43 12.53 10.84
N CYS A 1034 -10.68 12.54 11.33
CA CYS A 1034 -11.06 13.26 12.56
C CYS A 1034 -10.45 12.66 13.83
N SER A 1035 -10.10 11.36 13.84
CA SER A 1035 -9.47 10.68 14.98
C SER A 1035 -8.15 11.28 15.45
N SER A 1036 -7.40 11.87 14.52
CA SER A 1036 -6.07 12.43 14.76
C SER A 1036 -6.12 13.81 15.38
N GLN A 1037 -7.30 14.42 15.49
CA GLN A 1037 -7.51 15.79 15.93
C GLN A 1037 -7.99 15.84 17.38
N ALA A 1038 -7.49 16.81 18.15
CA ALA A 1038 -7.90 16.98 19.55
C ALA A 1038 -9.36 17.46 19.68
N PHE A 1039 -9.78 18.34 18.76
CA PHE A 1039 -11.14 18.88 18.63
C PHE A 1039 -11.54 18.94 17.15
N ILE A 1040 -12.84 18.85 16.87
CA ILE A 1040 -13.45 19.05 15.56
C ILE A 1040 -14.66 19.99 15.68
N SER A 1041 -15.08 20.63 14.59
CA SER A 1041 -16.32 21.42 14.61
C SER A 1041 -17.55 20.55 14.84
N LEU A 1042 -18.56 21.10 15.49
CA LEU A 1042 -19.85 20.45 15.72
C LEU A 1042 -20.52 20.08 14.39
N GLU A 1043 -20.38 20.92 13.36
CA GLU A 1043 -20.80 20.61 11.99
C GLU A 1043 -20.22 19.28 11.49
N LYS A 1044 -18.91 19.06 11.70
CA LYS A 1044 -18.23 17.84 11.27
C LYS A 1044 -18.69 16.62 12.05
N GLU A 1045 -18.86 16.72 13.37
CA GLU A 1045 -19.42 15.62 14.17
C GLU A 1045 -20.84 15.28 13.70
N ILE A 1046 -21.69 16.29 13.45
CA ILE A 1046 -23.05 16.08 12.93
C ILE A 1046 -23.03 15.42 11.54
N ALA A 1047 -22.11 15.82 10.65
CA ALA A 1047 -21.97 15.20 9.33
C ALA A 1047 -21.58 13.71 9.41
N ILE A 1048 -20.67 13.36 10.33
CA ILE A 1048 -20.25 11.97 10.59
C ILE A 1048 -21.43 11.17 11.16
N LEU A 1049 -22.14 11.73 12.16
CA LEU A 1049 -23.31 11.10 12.77
C LEU A 1049 -24.43 10.85 11.74
N ASN A 1050 -24.72 11.83 10.88
CA ASN A 1050 -25.69 11.67 9.81
C ASN A 1050 -25.29 10.59 8.82
N SER A 1051 -24.01 10.54 8.42
CA SER A 1051 -23.52 9.51 7.51
C SER A 1051 -23.60 8.10 8.13
N TYR A 1052 -23.36 7.97 9.43
CA TYR A 1052 -23.55 6.73 10.17
C TYR A 1052 -25.02 6.30 10.25
N LEU A 1053 -25.91 7.21 10.68
CA LEU A 1053 -27.34 6.95 10.82
C LEU A 1053 -28.02 6.65 9.47
N GLU A 1054 -27.56 7.29 8.39
CA GLU A 1054 -28.03 7.01 7.04
C GLU A 1054 -27.68 5.56 6.61
N LEU A 1055 -26.46 5.08 6.87
CA LEU A 1055 -26.09 3.69 6.56
C LEU A 1055 -26.90 2.66 7.35
N GLU A 1056 -27.24 2.99 8.60
CA GLU A 1056 -28.12 2.19 9.45
C GLU A 1056 -29.57 2.21 8.93
N GLN A 1057 -30.07 3.36 8.48
CA GLN A 1057 -31.38 3.48 7.84
C GLN A 1057 -31.46 2.67 6.54
N TYR A 1058 -30.43 2.73 5.68
CA TYR A 1058 -30.37 1.88 4.48
C TYR A 1058 -30.42 0.38 4.82
N ARG A 1059 -29.85 -0.03 5.96
CA ARG A 1059 -29.89 -1.44 6.40
C ARG A 1059 -31.26 -1.87 6.91
N PHE A 1060 -32.02 -0.97 7.52
CA PHE A 1060 -33.31 -1.29 8.16
C PHE A 1060 -34.55 -0.83 7.38
N GLY A 1061 -34.36 -0.12 6.27
CA GLY A 1061 -35.43 0.47 5.48
C GLY A 1061 -36.29 1.44 6.31
N ASP A 1062 -37.55 1.59 5.91
CA ASP A 1062 -38.51 2.55 6.50
C ASP A 1062 -38.87 2.25 7.97
N SER A 1063 -38.40 1.12 8.53
CA SER A 1063 -38.63 0.76 9.92
C SER A 1063 -37.80 1.58 10.92
N PHE A 1064 -36.74 2.25 10.44
CA PHE A 1064 -35.85 3.09 11.23
C PHE A 1064 -35.92 4.54 10.75
N ILE A 1065 -36.36 5.42 11.66
CA ILE A 1065 -36.47 6.86 11.43
C ILE A 1065 -35.54 7.53 12.44
N TYR A 1066 -34.76 8.49 11.97
CA TYR A 1066 -33.93 9.30 12.83
C TYR A 1066 -34.09 10.78 12.54
N GLN A 1067 -33.83 11.61 13.55
CA GLN A 1067 -33.85 13.06 13.42
C GLN A 1067 -32.69 13.68 14.21
N VAL A 1068 -31.96 14.61 13.59
CA VAL A 1068 -30.90 15.37 14.24
C VAL A 1068 -31.26 16.85 14.17
N ASN A 1069 -31.54 17.47 15.32
CA ASN A 1069 -31.99 18.86 15.42
C ASN A 1069 -31.08 19.67 16.34
N MET A 1070 -31.13 20.99 16.21
CA MET A 1070 -30.42 21.96 17.06
C MET A 1070 -31.32 23.18 17.32
N THR A 1071 -31.09 23.89 18.42
CA THR A 1071 -31.71 25.21 18.68
C THR A 1071 -31.18 26.26 17.69
N GLU A 1072 -32.01 27.27 17.33
CA GLU A 1072 -31.68 28.28 16.30
C GLU A 1072 -30.44 29.13 16.64
N ASP A 1073 -30.06 29.20 17.91
CA ASP A 1073 -28.96 30.04 18.42
C ASP A 1073 -27.57 29.37 18.31
N ILE A 1074 -27.49 28.17 17.73
CA ILE A 1074 -26.24 27.40 17.57
C ILE A 1074 -25.67 27.61 16.17
N GLU A 1075 -24.43 28.12 16.08
CA GLU A 1075 -23.64 28.11 14.84
C GLU A 1075 -22.65 26.92 14.85
N PRO A 1076 -22.94 25.79 14.15
CA PRO A 1076 -22.19 24.54 14.29
C PRO A 1076 -20.74 24.60 13.80
N VAL A 1077 -20.41 25.58 12.97
CA VAL A 1077 -19.06 25.80 12.44
C VAL A 1077 -18.13 26.39 13.49
N GLU A 1078 -18.67 27.23 14.40
CA GLU A 1078 -17.89 27.93 15.42
C GLU A 1078 -17.68 27.13 16.70
N ILE A 1079 -18.44 26.04 16.90
CA ILE A 1079 -18.38 25.21 18.10
C ILE A 1079 -17.41 24.06 17.88
N GLU A 1080 -16.37 23.97 18.72
CA GLU A 1080 -15.42 22.85 18.72
C GLU A 1080 -15.72 21.85 19.84
N ILE A 1081 -15.79 20.57 19.51
CA ILE A 1081 -15.99 19.45 20.44
C ILE A 1081 -14.95 18.35 20.22
N PRO A 1082 -14.59 17.57 21.25
CA PRO A 1082 -13.77 16.38 21.06
C PRO A 1082 -14.47 15.40 20.10
N PRO A 1083 -13.74 14.78 19.15
CA PRO A 1083 -14.36 13.92 18.14
C PRO A 1083 -14.89 12.61 18.74
N MET A 1084 -15.98 12.11 18.14
CA MET A 1084 -16.58 10.78 18.39
C MET A 1084 -17.09 10.58 19.82
N MET A 1085 -17.66 11.62 20.42
CA MET A 1085 -18.18 11.56 21.79
C MET A 1085 -19.60 10.99 21.84
N LEU A 1086 -20.39 11.18 20.77
CA LEU A 1086 -21.80 10.78 20.74
C LEU A 1086 -22.02 9.38 20.15
N GLN A 1087 -21.15 8.97 19.22
CA GLN A 1087 -21.33 7.75 18.44
C GLN A 1087 -21.52 6.48 19.29
N PRO A 1088 -20.75 6.22 20.38
CA PRO A 1088 -20.96 5.04 21.21
C PRO A 1088 -22.35 5.00 21.88
N PHE A 1089 -22.90 6.16 22.25
CA PHE A 1089 -24.24 6.24 22.85
C PHE A 1089 -25.33 5.97 21.82
N ILE A 1090 -25.16 6.47 20.59
CA ILE A 1090 -26.06 6.21 19.46
C ILE A 1090 -26.03 4.72 19.07
N GLU A 1091 -24.85 4.10 19.02
CA GLU A 1091 -24.71 2.66 18.78
C GLU A 1091 -25.48 1.84 19.81
N ASN A 1092 -25.31 2.15 21.10
CA ASN A 1092 -26.05 1.43 22.16
C ASN A 1092 -27.56 1.67 22.07
N ALA A 1093 -28.02 2.88 21.73
CA ALA A 1093 -29.44 3.18 21.53
C ALA A 1093 -30.05 2.32 20.40
N ILE A 1094 -29.35 2.16 19.28
CA ILE A 1094 -29.80 1.33 18.15
C ILE A 1094 -29.80 -0.15 18.51
N TRP A 1095 -28.67 -0.68 19.01
CA TRP A 1095 -28.49 -2.13 19.21
C TRP A 1095 -29.18 -2.69 20.46
N HIS A 1096 -29.18 -1.93 21.56
CA HIS A 1096 -29.74 -2.40 22.83
C HIS A 1096 -31.12 -1.82 23.15
N GLY A 1097 -31.47 -0.68 22.54
CA GLY A 1097 -32.79 -0.06 22.67
C GLY A 1097 -33.75 -0.46 21.54
N LEU A 1098 -33.41 -0.11 20.30
CA LEU A 1098 -34.33 -0.16 19.15
C LEU A 1098 -34.43 -1.51 18.44
N MET A 1099 -33.31 -2.24 18.32
CA MET A 1099 -33.21 -3.51 17.62
C MET A 1099 -34.19 -4.61 18.08
N PRO A 1100 -34.48 -4.76 19.39
CA PRO A 1100 -35.50 -5.70 19.87
C PRO A 1100 -36.92 -5.39 19.38
N ARG A 1101 -37.20 -4.18 18.87
CA ARG A 1101 -38.50 -3.83 18.27
C ARG A 1101 -38.51 -4.18 16.78
N ILE A 1102 -39.63 -4.71 16.31
CA ILE A 1102 -39.81 -5.15 14.91
C ILE A 1102 -40.26 -3.98 14.00
N THR A 1103 -41.00 -3.01 14.53
CA THR A 1103 -41.53 -1.85 13.80
C THR A 1103 -41.41 -0.56 14.62
N ASN A 1104 -41.44 0.59 13.93
CA ASN A 1104 -41.47 1.94 14.51
C ASN A 1104 -40.26 2.28 15.40
N ARG A 1105 -39.03 2.14 14.86
CA ARG A 1105 -37.78 2.46 15.56
C ARG A 1105 -37.45 3.94 15.34
N ASN A 1106 -37.50 4.73 16.40
CA ASN A 1106 -37.27 6.17 16.32
C ASN A 1106 -36.09 6.58 17.22
N LEU A 1107 -35.16 7.32 16.63
CA LEU A 1107 -34.00 7.90 17.32
C LEU A 1107 -33.96 9.41 17.08
N SER A 1108 -33.92 10.22 18.13
CA SER A 1108 -33.69 11.67 17.99
C SER A 1108 -32.43 12.11 18.72
N VAL A 1109 -31.69 13.01 18.07
CA VAL A 1109 -30.52 13.68 18.65
C VAL A 1109 -30.81 15.18 18.63
N HIS A 1110 -30.69 15.83 19.77
CA HIS A 1110 -30.92 17.26 19.91
C HIS A 1110 -29.71 17.93 20.56
N PHE A 1111 -29.22 19.00 19.94
CA PHE A 1111 -28.14 19.82 20.46
C PHE A 1111 -28.69 21.13 20.99
N ASP A 1112 -28.30 21.49 22.21
CA ASP A 1112 -28.70 22.72 22.88
C ASP A 1112 -27.52 23.37 23.63
N LEU A 1113 -27.54 24.70 23.79
CA LEU A 1113 -26.54 25.43 24.57
C LEU A 1113 -27.05 25.61 26.00
N HIS A 1114 -26.46 24.88 26.95
CA HIS A 1114 -26.87 24.95 28.35
C HIS A 1114 -26.28 26.19 29.07
N THR A 1115 -25.09 26.61 28.65
CA THR A 1115 -24.40 27.87 29.02
C THR A 1115 -23.45 28.26 27.87
N ASP A 1116 -22.90 29.48 27.86
CA ASP A 1116 -21.99 29.97 26.81
C ASP A 1116 -20.82 29.03 26.47
N ASP A 1117 -20.36 28.22 27.44
CA ASP A 1117 -19.23 27.29 27.29
C ASP A 1117 -19.62 25.81 27.33
N ILE A 1118 -20.93 25.46 27.35
CA ILE A 1118 -21.38 24.07 27.50
C ILE A 1118 -22.47 23.72 26.49
N LEU A 1119 -22.14 22.76 25.62
CA LEU A 1119 -23.07 22.10 24.72
C LEU A 1119 -23.71 20.89 25.40
N LEU A 1120 -25.04 20.82 25.36
CA LEU A 1120 -25.83 19.68 25.79
C LEU A 1120 -26.32 18.90 24.57
N ALA A 1121 -25.83 17.68 24.40
CA ALA A 1121 -26.34 16.74 23.41
C ALA A 1121 -27.29 15.74 24.06
N THR A 1122 -28.54 15.69 23.61
CA THR A 1122 -29.57 14.77 24.10
C THR A 1122 -29.90 13.73 23.03
N ILE A 1123 -29.74 12.45 23.35
CA ILE A 1123 -30.10 11.32 22.47
C ILE A 1123 -31.31 10.63 23.09
N ARG A 1124 -32.38 10.43 22.32
CA ARG A 1124 -33.59 9.71 22.74
C ARG A 1124 -33.89 8.57 21.78
N ASP A 1125 -34.16 7.40 22.33
CA ASP A 1125 -34.71 6.27 21.59
C ASP A 1125 -36.06 5.84 22.16
N ASN A 1126 -36.94 5.30 21.32
CA ASN A 1126 -38.20 4.69 21.75
C ASN A 1126 -38.07 3.17 21.97
N GLY A 1127 -36.90 2.69 22.40
CA GLY A 1127 -36.59 1.29 22.59
C GLY A 1127 -37.26 0.66 23.80
N ILE A 1128 -36.84 -0.57 24.12
CA ILE A 1128 -37.42 -1.38 25.21
C ILE A 1128 -37.00 -0.91 26.62
N GLY A 1129 -36.11 0.07 26.73
CA GLY A 1129 -35.56 0.54 28.01
C GLY A 1129 -34.49 -0.36 28.62
N ARG A 1130 -33.79 0.16 29.63
CA ARG A 1130 -32.58 -0.48 30.19
C ARG A 1130 -32.87 -1.79 30.93
N ALA A 1131 -33.93 -1.83 31.73
CA ALA A 1131 -34.28 -3.00 32.55
C ALA A 1131 -34.72 -4.21 31.69
N ALA A 1132 -35.49 -3.99 30.62
CA ALA A 1132 -35.90 -5.03 29.70
C ALA A 1132 -34.73 -5.54 28.85
N SER A 1133 -33.85 -4.63 28.40
CA SER A 1133 -32.62 -4.97 27.67
C SER A 1133 -31.64 -5.80 28.52
N ALA A 1134 -31.55 -5.55 29.83
CA ALA A 1134 -30.77 -6.37 30.75
C ALA A 1134 -31.36 -7.78 30.94
N LYS A 1135 -32.70 -7.93 30.98
CA LYS A 1135 -33.37 -9.25 31.06
C LYS A 1135 -33.15 -10.09 29.80
N LEU A 1136 -33.25 -9.50 28.60
CA LEU A 1136 -33.00 -10.17 27.32
C LEU A 1136 -31.54 -10.68 27.18
N ARG A 1137 -30.57 -9.95 27.73
CA ARG A 1137 -29.17 -10.39 27.77
C ARG A 1137 -28.97 -11.62 28.66
N ARG A 1138 -29.72 -11.73 29.77
CA ARG A 1138 -29.67 -12.90 30.67
C ARG A 1138 -30.28 -14.16 30.04
N SER A 1139 -31.33 -14.03 29.21
CA SER A 1139 -31.97 -15.19 28.56
C SER A 1139 -31.16 -15.79 27.40
N ASN A 1140 -30.26 -15.02 26.77
CA ASN A 1140 -29.46 -15.45 25.62
C ASN A 1140 -28.07 -16.03 26.00
N GLY A 1141 -27.86 -16.43 27.25
CA GLY A 1141 -26.65 -17.16 27.67
C GLY A 1141 -25.37 -16.34 27.79
N VAL A 1142 -25.45 -15.01 27.86
CA VAL A 1142 -24.27 -14.16 28.12
C VAL A 1142 -23.98 -14.16 29.62
N ALA A 1143 -22.86 -14.78 30.01
CA ALA A 1143 -22.40 -14.82 31.38
C ALA A 1143 -22.06 -13.41 31.89
N ASN A 1144 -22.71 -13.03 33.00
CA ASN A 1144 -22.52 -11.84 33.84
C ASN A 1144 -23.46 -10.62 33.57
N PRO A 1145 -24.45 -10.36 34.45
CA PRO A 1145 -25.41 -9.26 34.30
C PRO A 1145 -24.85 -7.84 34.45
N ASP A 1146 -23.68 -7.69 35.06
CA ASP A 1146 -23.06 -6.40 35.41
C ASP A 1146 -21.95 -5.99 34.44
N HIS A 1147 -21.76 -6.73 33.34
CA HIS A 1147 -20.77 -6.36 32.34
C HIS A 1147 -21.32 -5.23 31.46
N GLU A 1148 -20.99 -3.98 31.82
CA GLU A 1148 -21.12 -2.84 30.92
C GLU A 1148 -20.35 -3.14 29.61
N SER A 1149 -20.89 -2.71 28.46
CA SER A 1149 -20.22 -2.93 27.19
C SER A 1149 -18.85 -2.24 27.24
N LYS A 1150 -17.79 -2.93 26.81
CA LYS A 1150 -16.42 -2.37 26.86
C LYS A 1150 -16.37 -0.96 26.23
N GLY A 1151 -17.11 -0.73 25.14
CA GLY A 1151 -17.25 0.59 24.52
C GLY A 1151 -17.81 1.68 25.45
N MET A 1152 -18.81 1.36 26.29
CA MET A 1152 -19.37 2.30 27.27
C MET A 1152 -18.41 2.58 28.43
N SER A 1153 -17.76 1.54 28.97
CA SER A 1153 -16.78 1.73 30.06
C SER A 1153 -15.63 2.64 29.64
N MET A 1154 -15.24 2.59 28.36
CA MET A 1154 -14.10 3.34 27.84
C MET A 1154 -14.46 4.77 27.44
N ILE A 1155 -15.68 5.04 26.93
CA ILE A 1155 -16.13 6.42 26.69
C ILE A 1155 -16.39 7.16 28.01
N MET A 1156 -16.87 6.46 29.04
CA MET A 1156 -17.02 7.02 30.39
C MET A 1156 -15.65 7.35 31.00
N GLU A 1157 -14.65 6.50 30.81
CA GLU A 1157 -13.27 6.79 31.22
C GLU A 1157 -12.66 7.98 30.46
N ARG A 1158 -12.95 8.11 29.16
CA ARG A 1158 -12.53 9.28 28.37
C ARG A 1158 -13.17 10.57 28.87
N LEU A 1159 -14.47 10.56 29.19
CA LEU A 1159 -15.17 11.71 29.81
C LEU A 1159 -14.54 12.11 31.14
N ARG A 1160 -14.18 11.12 31.99
CA ARG A 1160 -13.50 11.34 33.28
C ARG A 1160 -12.14 12.02 33.09
N LEU A 1161 -11.35 11.57 32.11
CA LEU A 1161 -10.05 12.15 31.80
C LEU A 1161 -10.17 13.58 31.27
N LEU A 1162 -11.11 13.84 30.37
CA LEU A 1162 -11.37 15.18 29.84
C LEU A 1162 -11.84 16.15 30.93
N ARG A 1163 -12.72 15.69 31.84
CA ARG A 1163 -13.13 16.49 33.01
C ARG A 1163 -11.93 16.89 33.87
N HIS A 1164 -11.01 15.96 34.14
CA HIS A 1164 -9.80 16.24 34.93
C HIS A 1164 -8.79 17.11 34.16
N GLN A 1165 -8.68 16.94 32.85
CA GLN A 1165 -7.73 17.68 32.02
C GLN A 1165 -8.12 19.15 31.86
N TYR A 1166 -9.41 19.44 31.69
CA TYR A 1166 -9.90 20.79 31.40
C TYR A 1166 -10.54 21.49 32.60
N ASP A 1167 -10.75 20.78 33.72
CA ASP A 1167 -11.49 21.25 34.91
C ASP A 1167 -12.88 21.84 34.56
N LYS A 1168 -13.53 21.22 33.58
CA LYS A 1168 -14.81 21.65 32.98
C LYS A 1168 -15.74 20.43 32.84
N PRO A 1169 -17.07 20.63 32.76
CA PRO A 1169 -18.03 19.54 32.78
C PRO A 1169 -18.01 18.72 31.48
N PHE A 1170 -17.50 17.50 31.56
CA PHE A 1170 -17.65 16.41 30.60
C PHE A 1170 -18.38 15.25 31.30
N GLU A 1171 -19.70 15.16 31.13
CA GLU A 1171 -20.54 14.21 31.87
C GLU A 1171 -21.64 13.63 31.00
N ALA A 1172 -21.92 12.32 31.14
CA ALA A 1172 -23.04 11.65 30.51
C ALA A 1172 -24.01 11.12 31.57
N THR A 1173 -25.30 11.40 31.42
CA THR A 1173 -26.36 10.82 32.24
C THR A 1173 -27.31 10.01 31.36
N ILE A 1174 -27.74 8.84 31.87
CA ILE A 1174 -28.61 7.91 31.14
C ILE A 1174 -29.84 7.62 32.01
N SER A 1175 -31.04 7.86 31.48
CA SER A 1175 -32.32 7.69 32.17
C SER A 1175 -33.36 7.00 31.29
N ASP A 1176 -34.21 6.16 31.85
CA ASP A 1176 -35.37 5.61 31.14
C ASP A 1176 -36.48 6.69 31.01
N ILE A 1177 -37.15 6.74 29.86
CA ILE A 1177 -38.31 7.59 29.61
C ILE A 1177 -39.55 6.80 30.04
N THR A 1178 -40.32 7.29 31.00
CA THR A 1178 -41.55 6.61 31.48
C THR A 1178 -42.80 7.40 31.17
N ASP A 1179 -43.91 6.71 30.88
CA ASP A 1179 -45.22 7.33 30.82
C ASP A 1179 -45.82 7.63 32.21
N VAL A 1180 -47.02 8.24 32.23
CA VAL A 1180 -47.73 8.64 33.46
C VAL A 1180 -48.07 7.44 34.37
N ASN A 1181 -48.03 6.21 33.84
CA ASN A 1181 -48.27 4.97 34.56
C ASN A 1181 -46.97 4.25 34.99
N GLY A 1182 -45.80 4.86 34.75
CA GLY A 1182 -44.49 4.28 35.08
C GLY A 1182 -43.98 3.23 34.08
N THR A 1183 -44.62 3.09 32.92
CA THR A 1183 -44.17 2.15 31.88
C THR A 1183 -43.04 2.76 31.07
N VAL A 1184 -41.95 2.02 30.86
CA VAL A 1184 -40.79 2.51 30.08
C VAL A 1184 -41.14 2.57 28.59
N GLN A 1185 -40.99 3.76 28.02
CA GLN A 1185 -41.26 4.12 26.61
C GLN A 1185 -39.98 4.32 25.79
N GLY A 1186 -38.79 4.27 26.41
CA GLY A 1186 -37.53 4.52 25.74
C GLY A 1186 -36.37 4.84 26.68
N THR A 1187 -35.23 5.23 26.13
CA THR A 1187 -34.05 5.70 26.89
C THR A 1187 -33.67 7.11 26.44
N GLN A 1188 -33.22 7.94 27.38
CA GLN A 1188 -32.60 9.23 27.11
C GLN A 1188 -31.16 9.23 27.63
N VAL A 1189 -30.24 9.72 26.80
CA VAL A 1189 -28.87 10.06 27.18
C VAL A 1189 -28.71 11.57 27.07
N SER A 1190 -28.17 12.20 28.11
CA SER A 1190 -27.82 13.62 28.12
C SER A 1190 -26.32 13.77 28.36
N LEU A 1191 -25.62 14.35 27.38
CA LEU A 1191 -24.17 14.51 27.36
C LEU A 1191 -23.82 15.99 27.44
N LYS A 1192 -23.18 16.41 28.54
CA LYS A 1192 -22.62 17.75 28.72
C LYS A 1192 -21.19 17.77 28.21
N ILE A 1193 -20.90 18.66 27.27
CA ILE A 1193 -19.61 18.80 26.60
C ILE A 1193 -19.16 20.25 26.72
N PHE A 1194 -17.97 20.49 27.26
CA PHE A 1194 -17.35 21.80 27.21
C PHE A 1194 -16.89 22.15 25.79
N ILE A 1195 -17.23 23.36 25.33
CA ILE A 1195 -16.87 23.88 24.01
C ILE A 1195 -15.76 24.93 24.21
N GLY A 1196 -14.66 24.83 23.47
CA GLY A 1196 -13.46 25.63 23.71
C GLY A 1196 -13.70 27.15 23.61
N ASN A 1197 -12.97 27.94 24.41
CA ASN A 1197 -13.07 29.42 24.48
C ASN A 1197 -13.13 30.10 23.10
N LYS A 1198 -14.24 30.79 22.81
CA LYS A 1198 -14.32 31.79 21.74
C LYS A 1198 -13.27 32.89 21.98
N LYS A 1199 -12.28 33.02 21.10
CA LYS A 1199 -11.57 34.29 20.90
C LYS A 1199 -12.53 35.29 20.25
N ARG A 1200 -13.29 36.01 21.08
CA ARG A 1200 -13.67 37.40 20.79
C ARG A 1200 -12.64 38.32 21.45
N ASP A 1201 -11.45 38.42 20.87
CA ASP A 1201 -10.54 39.53 21.15
C ASP A 1201 -10.33 40.29 19.85
N GLY A 1202 -10.93 41.47 19.80
CA GLY A 1202 -10.73 42.45 18.75
C GLY A 1202 -9.32 43.01 18.75
N LEU A 1203 -8.97 43.58 17.60
CA LEU A 1203 -7.85 44.49 17.34
C LEU A 1203 -7.14 45.02 18.60
N LYS A 1204 -5.84 44.72 18.70
CA LYS A 1204 -4.84 45.72 19.11
C LYS A 1204 -3.48 45.37 18.51
N SER A 1205 -3.00 46.29 17.68
CA SER A 1205 -1.61 46.47 17.27
C SER A 1205 -0.66 46.41 18.47
N THR A 1206 0.53 45.83 18.30
CA THR A 1206 1.83 46.53 18.36
C THR A 1206 2.99 45.54 18.23
N ASP A 1207 3.93 45.92 17.35
CA ASP A 1207 5.33 45.55 17.17
C ASP A 1207 6.03 44.67 18.23
N HIS A 1208 6.64 43.56 17.79
CA HIS A 1208 8.11 43.40 17.67
C HIS A 1208 8.53 42.09 17.01
#